data_AF-A0ABD3PB07-F1
#
_entry.id   AF-A0ABD3PB07-F1
#
_cell.length_a   1.000
_cell.length_b   1.000
_cell.length_c   1.000
_cell.angle_alpha   90.00
_cell.angle_beta   90.00
_cell.angle_gamma   90.00
#
_symmetry.space_group_name_H-M   'P 1'
#
loop_
_entity.id
_entity.type
_entity.pdbx_description
1 polymer ?
#
loop_
_entity_poly.entity_id
_entity_poly.type
_entity_poly.pdbx_seq_one_letter_code
_entity_poly.pdbx_strand_id
1 'polypeptide(L)'
;MNSANNKDDGAPVTWLSMARMEIQRAHHRPKKNNNDDRLYDVLRAFGQGDDDAPGPSNLDPDSGYDYDSGSSSSSSSSAEVLRERISIELLDEVDPDQARMFGRRFYSVSVLLRGGGGGGGDDDGGGGGGGGGGGMMISTTTTTTTTTMTERLLRLALHRRIVQILSTTDPVLSRRKAPRVRALVDFIWSQSLIFGLRDDAADDDDDEDDDADVVRHPTLTRLVHEKDMTSSSSSCYVELSPGFRHAVIDGQTSDFGPVHINVLRIDVAAASEDEYGDVGDDGNGHPRPVVVRMKCVDARGTTTDLRDLAREHGAIAAISGGFFLYSEPDIEIPSNRTDPVGMLVSDGTVVGPPIFRRAAIVQMTGGDGGCRRRSSGGGRGDDGERRGGGGGGSASSIRIDRVGMSGVACSLFRTCASSSAIRERLGTFTIGKDGAKCVHRGSADVVVLGGDEIAFSIVGSAVVSSHLSPTNVRVPLAGFVLVVPRDALHDLDAIDAKIRNGATMDVSYELPPPYDGARNAMAGGPMFFSDDDDDDPDGNCHSMDLHSEDFRGSAPPVTFSQDETHDHNLLPRMGVGIARCGDTGNEQLVCVAVDGRNLDRALGLTLQGTSDLLRALGCTRAMNLDGGSSKRMVVWDPKSGRHRVVCLSTTEIKAGVAGDDRDGEETVEPSRPVYSAILFLPGER
;
A
#
# COMPACT_ATOMS: atom_id res chain seq x y z
N MET A 1 -10.70 -40.77 -53.63
CA MET A 1 -9.67 -39.74 -53.89
C MET A 1 -10.21 -38.40 -53.46
N ASN A 2 -9.89 -37.98 -52.23
CA ASN A 2 -9.94 -36.59 -51.75
C ASN A 2 -9.03 -36.55 -50.52
N SER A 3 -7.73 -36.56 -50.79
CA SER A 3 -6.69 -36.32 -49.79
C SER A 3 -6.52 -34.82 -49.71
N ALA A 4 -7.24 -34.18 -48.79
CA ALA A 4 -6.99 -32.79 -48.44
C ALA A 4 -5.66 -32.74 -47.69
N ASN A 5 -4.62 -32.27 -48.38
CA ASN A 5 -3.35 -31.87 -47.77
C ASN A 5 -3.62 -30.68 -46.84
N ASN A 6 -3.90 -30.95 -45.56
CA ASN A 6 -3.61 -29.98 -44.51
C ASN A 6 -2.09 -29.85 -44.46
N LYS A 7 -1.56 -28.86 -45.18
CA LYS A 7 -0.30 -28.24 -44.79
C LYS A 7 -0.59 -27.53 -43.48
N ASP A 8 -0.36 -28.22 -42.36
CA ASP A 8 -0.06 -27.52 -41.12
C ASP A 8 1.20 -26.72 -41.40
N ASP A 9 1.03 -25.43 -41.68
CA ASP A 9 2.11 -24.46 -41.68
C ASP A 9 2.71 -24.52 -40.28
N GLY A 10 3.86 -25.19 -40.15
CA GLY A 10 4.52 -25.53 -38.88
C GLY A 10 4.94 -24.30 -38.11
N ALA A 11 3.97 -23.65 -37.47
CA ALA A 11 4.22 -22.56 -36.55
C ALA A 11 5.18 -23.07 -35.46
N PRO A 12 6.22 -22.29 -35.11
CA PRO A 12 7.17 -22.69 -34.09
C PRO A 12 6.43 -22.99 -32.78
N VAL A 13 6.75 -24.13 -32.17
CA VAL A 13 6.20 -24.53 -30.88
C VAL A 13 6.83 -23.62 -29.81
N THR A 14 6.03 -22.73 -29.21
CA THR A 14 6.47 -21.83 -28.14
C THR A 14 6.29 -22.48 -26.77
N TRP A 15 6.98 -21.98 -25.74
CA TRP A 15 6.76 -22.45 -24.36
C TRP A 15 5.29 -22.32 -23.92
N LEU A 16 4.60 -21.26 -24.34
CA LEU A 16 3.20 -21.02 -23.99
C LEU A 16 2.26 -22.02 -24.69
N SER A 17 2.56 -22.43 -25.93
CA SER A 17 1.79 -23.48 -26.61
C SER A 17 2.04 -24.85 -25.97
N MET A 18 3.26 -25.13 -25.51
CA MET A 18 3.56 -26.33 -24.72
C MET A 18 2.84 -26.34 -23.38
N ALA A 19 2.84 -25.22 -22.64
CA ALA A 19 2.11 -25.08 -21.39
C ALA A 19 0.60 -25.31 -21.61
N ARG A 20 0.03 -24.74 -22.68
CA ARG A 20 -1.38 -24.97 -23.05
C ARG A 20 -1.67 -26.45 -23.32
N MET A 21 -0.81 -27.11 -24.10
CA MET A 21 -0.95 -28.53 -24.38
C MET A 21 -0.85 -29.38 -23.11
N GLU A 22 0.04 -29.02 -22.18
CA GLU A 22 0.20 -29.73 -20.92
C GLU A 22 -1.04 -29.56 -20.02
N ILE A 23 -1.57 -28.33 -19.88
CA ILE A 23 -2.82 -28.05 -19.17
C ILE A 23 -3.97 -28.87 -19.77
N GLN A 24 -4.09 -28.87 -21.10
CA GLN A 24 -5.10 -29.66 -21.80
C GLN A 24 -4.92 -31.18 -21.63
N ARG A 25 -3.69 -31.67 -21.52
CA ARG A 25 -3.41 -33.10 -21.29
C ARG A 25 -3.70 -33.54 -19.86
N ALA A 26 -3.44 -32.69 -18.86
CA ALA A 26 -3.73 -33.01 -17.47
C ALA A 26 -5.23 -33.28 -17.26
N HIS A 27 -6.10 -32.61 -18.02
CA HIS A 27 -7.55 -32.77 -17.94
C HIS A 27 -8.11 -33.62 -19.08
N HIS A 28 -8.09 -34.95 -18.90
CA HIS A 28 -8.72 -35.91 -19.83
C HIS A 28 -10.26 -35.84 -19.88
N ARG A 29 -10.91 -34.91 -19.16
CA ARG A 29 -12.36 -34.70 -19.17
C ARG A 29 -12.72 -33.39 -19.90
N PRO A 30 -13.69 -33.40 -20.83
CA PRO A 30 -14.09 -32.23 -21.61
C PRO A 30 -14.90 -31.17 -20.82
N LYS A 31 -15.00 -31.26 -19.48
CA LYS A 31 -15.62 -30.20 -18.67
C LYS A 31 -14.64 -29.03 -18.60
N LYS A 32 -15.06 -27.88 -19.12
CA LYS A 32 -14.27 -26.65 -19.13
C LYS A 32 -14.02 -26.19 -17.68
N ASN A 33 -12.79 -26.30 -17.19
CA ASN A 33 -12.41 -25.80 -15.87
C ASN A 33 -12.02 -24.31 -15.99
N ASN A 34 -12.69 -23.43 -15.25
CA ASN A 34 -12.39 -22.00 -15.25
C ASN A 34 -10.98 -21.69 -14.70
N ASN A 35 -10.39 -22.58 -13.90
CA ASN A 35 -9.04 -22.40 -13.37
C ASN A 35 -7.97 -22.58 -14.45
N ASP A 36 -8.18 -23.46 -15.42
CA ASP A 36 -7.22 -23.70 -16.52
C ASP A 36 -7.12 -22.50 -17.44
N ASP A 37 -8.28 -21.94 -17.83
CA ASP A 37 -8.34 -20.71 -18.62
C ASP A 37 -7.65 -19.57 -17.87
N ARG A 38 -7.87 -19.47 -16.55
CA ARG A 38 -7.22 -18.45 -15.71
C ARG A 38 -5.71 -18.67 -15.57
N LEU A 39 -5.25 -19.91 -15.37
CA LEU A 39 -3.82 -20.22 -15.32
C LEU A 39 -3.16 -19.88 -16.65
N TYR A 40 -3.82 -20.23 -17.76
CA TYR A 40 -3.33 -19.88 -19.09
C TYR A 40 -3.29 -18.37 -19.32
N ASP A 41 -4.30 -17.63 -18.87
CA ASP A 41 -4.33 -16.16 -18.92
C ASP A 41 -3.20 -15.54 -18.07
N VAL A 42 -2.94 -16.11 -16.88
CA VAL A 42 -1.80 -15.74 -16.03
C VAL A 42 -0.50 -15.97 -16.80
N LEU A 43 -0.27 -17.18 -17.34
CA LEU A 43 0.95 -17.51 -18.09
C LEU A 43 1.14 -16.63 -19.34
N ARG A 44 0.05 -16.29 -20.02
CA ARG A 44 0.05 -15.39 -21.19
C ARG A 44 0.51 -13.97 -20.84
N ALA A 45 0.32 -13.52 -19.61
CA ALA A 45 0.80 -12.21 -19.17
C ALA A 45 2.35 -12.11 -19.16
N PHE A 46 3.08 -13.22 -19.19
CA PHE A 46 4.54 -13.25 -19.17
C PHE A 46 5.19 -13.14 -20.56
N GLY A 47 4.40 -13.26 -21.64
CA GLY A 47 4.88 -13.16 -23.02
C GLY A 47 4.05 -14.02 -23.97
N GLN A 48 4.04 -13.68 -25.27
CA GLN A 48 3.30 -14.45 -26.29
C GLN A 48 4.20 -15.45 -27.04
N GLY A 49 5.51 -15.18 -27.11
CA GLY A 49 6.51 -16.06 -27.73
C GLY A 49 7.75 -16.33 -26.84
N ASP A 50 8.69 -17.12 -27.36
CA ASP A 50 9.96 -17.40 -26.69
C ASP A 50 10.88 -16.17 -26.67
N ASP A 51 10.81 -15.31 -27.69
CA ASP A 51 11.53 -14.04 -27.76
C ASP A 51 11.09 -13.06 -26.65
N ASP A 52 9.82 -13.16 -26.24
CA ASP A 52 9.25 -12.32 -25.17
C ASP A 52 9.59 -12.84 -23.77
N ALA A 53 10.14 -14.04 -23.61
CA ALA A 53 10.46 -14.62 -22.32
C ALA A 53 11.55 -15.68 -22.50
N PRO A 54 12.83 -15.33 -22.66
CA PRO A 54 13.91 -16.29 -22.90
C PRO A 54 14.05 -17.31 -21.75
N GLY A 55 14.40 -18.54 -22.10
CA GLY A 55 14.63 -19.62 -21.14
C GLY A 55 14.75 -20.98 -21.82
N PRO A 56 14.84 -22.08 -21.05
CA PRO A 56 14.98 -23.42 -21.61
C PRO A 56 13.83 -23.75 -22.56
N SER A 57 14.13 -24.46 -23.66
CA SER A 57 13.13 -24.84 -24.65
C SER A 57 12.16 -25.94 -24.16
N ASN A 58 12.34 -26.45 -22.94
CA ASN A 58 11.43 -27.40 -22.31
C ASN A 58 10.69 -26.74 -21.12
N LEU A 59 9.74 -27.46 -20.52
CA LEU A 59 8.95 -26.96 -19.40
C LEU A 59 9.64 -27.13 -18.02
N ASP A 60 10.95 -27.40 -17.99
CA ASP A 60 11.71 -27.58 -16.77
C ASP A 60 12.61 -26.37 -16.49
N PRO A 61 12.32 -25.56 -15.44
CA PRO A 61 13.12 -24.38 -15.08
C PRO A 61 14.55 -24.71 -14.62
N ASP A 62 14.84 -25.97 -14.27
CA ASP A 62 16.17 -26.40 -13.84
C ASP A 62 17.02 -26.95 -15.01
N SER A 63 16.43 -27.21 -16.16
CA SER A 63 17.16 -27.70 -17.32
C SER A 63 17.82 -26.55 -18.09
N GLY A 64 19.02 -26.76 -18.64
CA GLY A 64 19.61 -25.86 -19.64
C GLY A 64 20.60 -24.81 -19.15
N TYR A 65 21.01 -24.80 -17.87
CA TYR A 65 22.15 -24.00 -17.40
C TYR A 65 23.43 -24.84 -17.29
N ASP A 66 23.83 -25.52 -18.37
CA ASP A 66 25.21 -25.98 -18.52
C ASP A 66 26.06 -24.78 -18.96
N TYR A 67 26.48 -23.95 -18.00
CA TYR A 67 27.58 -23.02 -18.28
C TYR A 67 28.82 -23.89 -18.54
N ASP A 68 29.41 -23.72 -19.74
CA ASP A 68 30.56 -24.44 -20.29
C ASP A 68 31.88 -24.16 -19.55
N SER A 69 31.83 -24.12 -18.21
CA SER A 69 32.99 -24.10 -17.33
C SER A 69 33.19 -25.51 -16.80
N GLY A 70 34.19 -26.22 -17.32
CA GLY A 70 34.55 -27.61 -16.94
C GLY A 70 35.00 -27.82 -15.49
N SER A 71 34.23 -27.33 -14.52
CA SER A 71 34.41 -27.49 -13.08
C SER A 71 33.23 -28.27 -12.53
N SER A 72 33.43 -29.58 -12.36
CA SER A 72 32.42 -30.56 -11.98
C SER A 72 32.10 -30.57 -10.47
N SER A 73 32.16 -29.45 -9.76
CA SER A 73 32.12 -29.46 -8.28
C SER A 73 31.04 -28.64 -7.59
N SER A 74 30.10 -28.00 -8.29
CA SER A 74 28.90 -27.45 -7.63
C SER A 74 27.73 -27.30 -8.60
N SER A 75 26.79 -28.26 -8.59
CA SER A 75 25.51 -28.13 -9.29
C SER A 75 24.61 -27.12 -8.55
N SER A 76 24.90 -25.83 -8.66
CA SER A 76 24.02 -24.79 -8.13
C SER A 76 22.74 -24.78 -8.95
N SER A 77 21.58 -24.85 -8.27
CA SER A 77 20.26 -24.83 -8.94
C SER A 77 20.07 -23.54 -9.74
N SER A 78 19.26 -23.56 -10.80
CA SER A 78 18.96 -22.35 -11.59
C SER A 78 18.39 -21.22 -10.72
N ALA A 79 17.60 -21.58 -9.70
CA ALA A 79 17.07 -20.65 -8.71
C ALA A 79 18.17 -19.92 -7.92
N GLU A 80 19.24 -20.62 -7.55
CA GLU A 80 20.36 -20.03 -6.81
C GLU A 80 21.24 -19.15 -7.70
N VAL A 81 21.47 -19.56 -8.95
CA VAL A 81 22.16 -18.73 -9.96
C VAL A 81 21.39 -17.43 -10.19
N LEU A 82 20.06 -17.50 -10.37
CA LEU A 82 19.23 -16.31 -10.54
C LEU A 82 19.13 -15.47 -9.27
N ARG A 83 19.10 -16.07 -8.07
CA ARG A 83 19.19 -15.35 -6.79
C ARG A 83 20.42 -14.45 -6.74
N GLU A 84 21.58 -15.01 -7.07
CA GLU A 84 22.85 -14.27 -7.05
C GLU A 84 22.86 -13.19 -8.13
N ARG A 85 22.42 -13.54 -9.34
CA ARG A 85 22.35 -12.58 -10.45
C ARG A 85 21.42 -11.40 -10.16
N ILE A 86 20.25 -11.63 -9.54
CA ILE A 86 19.36 -10.55 -9.04
C ILE A 86 20.11 -9.68 -8.03
N SER A 87 20.80 -10.30 -7.07
CA SER A 87 21.50 -9.57 -6.02
C SER A 87 22.64 -8.70 -6.54
N ILE A 88 23.25 -9.07 -7.67
CA ILE A 88 24.32 -8.32 -8.33
C ILE A 88 23.76 -7.25 -9.27
N GLU A 89 22.87 -7.63 -10.19
CA GLU A 89 22.39 -6.70 -11.23
C GLU A 89 21.51 -5.58 -10.68
N LEU A 90 20.87 -5.78 -9.52
CA LEU A 90 20.05 -4.74 -8.90
C LEU A 90 20.85 -3.72 -8.08
N LEU A 91 22.16 -3.91 -7.89
CA LEU A 91 23.01 -2.96 -7.15
C LEU A 91 23.11 -1.59 -7.82
N ASP A 92 22.85 -1.50 -9.12
CA ASP A 92 22.83 -0.24 -9.86
C ASP A 92 21.56 0.57 -9.59
N GLU A 93 20.50 -0.04 -9.06
CA GLU A 93 19.19 0.59 -8.83
C GLU A 93 18.82 0.73 -7.35
N VAL A 94 19.25 -0.21 -6.51
CA VAL A 94 18.90 -0.25 -5.08
C VAL A 94 20.10 -0.56 -4.21
N ASP A 95 19.98 -0.28 -2.91
CA ASP A 95 21.03 -0.59 -1.94
C ASP A 95 21.29 -2.11 -1.84
N PRO A 96 22.49 -2.52 -1.39
CA PRO A 96 22.88 -3.94 -1.33
C PRO A 96 21.93 -4.84 -0.54
N ASP A 97 21.33 -4.32 0.54
CA ASP A 97 20.43 -5.12 1.39
C ASP A 97 19.11 -5.38 0.65
N GLN A 98 18.61 -4.41 -0.12
CA GLN A 98 17.46 -4.60 -0.98
C GLN A 98 17.72 -5.56 -2.13
N ALA A 99 18.84 -5.43 -2.83
CA ALA A 99 19.19 -6.33 -3.93
C ALA A 99 19.22 -7.79 -3.43
N ARG A 100 19.88 -8.04 -2.28
CA ARG A 100 19.92 -9.35 -1.63
C ARG A 100 18.54 -9.82 -1.18
N MET A 101 17.70 -8.94 -0.63
CA MET A 101 16.34 -9.28 -0.24
C MET A 101 15.49 -9.71 -1.44
N PHE A 102 15.59 -9.03 -2.59
CA PHE A 102 14.89 -9.43 -3.81
C PHE A 102 15.37 -10.79 -4.33
N GLY A 103 16.69 -11.03 -4.32
CA GLY A 103 17.23 -12.35 -4.62
C GLY A 103 16.67 -13.43 -3.69
N ARG A 104 16.71 -13.20 -2.36
CA ARG A 104 16.18 -14.15 -1.36
C ARG A 104 14.69 -14.44 -1.57
N ARG A 105 13.86 -13.42 -1.82
CA ARG A 105 12.43 -13.61 -2.09
C ARG A 105 12.17 -14.41 -3.36
N PHE A 106 12.86 -14.09 -4.46
CA PHE A 106 12.77 -14.87 -5.69
C PHE A 106 13.11 -16.34 -5.43
N TYR A 107 14.20 -16.60 -4.70
CA TYR A 107 14.63 -17.95 -4.35
C TYR A 107 13.58 -18.68 -3.52
N SER A 108 13.06 -18.04 -2.45
CA SER A 108 12.00 -18.61 -1.61
C SER A 108 10.77 -19.01 -2.43
N VAL A 109 10.27 -18.11 -3.29
CA VAL A 109 9.10 -18.41 -4.14
C VAL A 109 9.41 -19.55 -5.11
N SER A 110 10.58 -19.54 -5.75
CA SER A 110 10.99 -20.62 -6.66
C SER A 110 11.11 -21.97 -5.95
N VAL A 111 11.63 -22.01 -4.73
CA VAL A 111 11.75 -23.26 -3.94
C VAL A 111 10.38 -23.77 -3.55
N LEU A 112 9.47 -22.88 -3.16
CA LEU A 112 8.10 -23.24 -2.81
C LEU A 112 7.35 -23.85 -3.99
N LEU A 113 7.49 -23.26 -5.18
CA LEU A 113 6.88 -23.77 -6.41
C LEU A 113 7.57 -25.00 -7.00
N ARG A 114 8.66 -25.50 -6.41
CA ARG A 114 9.27 -26.74 -6.86
C ARG A 114 8.37 -27.95 -6.54
N GLY A 115 7.40 -27.77 -5.64
CA GLY A 115 6.57 -28.84 -5.11
C GLY A 115 7.41 -29.66 -4.13
N GLY A 116 7.03 -29.62 -2.86
CA GLY A 116 7.56 -30.53 -1.85
C GLY A 116 7.03 -31.94 -2.11
N GLY A 117 7.54 -32.60 -3.16
CA GLY A 117 7.64 -34.06 -3.14
C GLY A 117 8.32 -34.39 -1.83
N GLY A 118 7.54 -34.97 -0.91
CA GLY A 118 7.90 -35.08 0.50
C GLY A 118 9.33 -35.54 0.65
N GLY A 119 9.98 -35.09 1.72
CA GLY A 119 11.21 -35.69 2.22
C GLY A 119 10.96 -37.16 2.54
N GLY A 120 10.87 -38.00 1.51
CA GLY A 120 11.22 -39.38 1.56
C GLY A 120 12.70 -39.34 1.87
N GLY A 121 13.00 -39.40 3.17
CA GLY A 121 14.31 -39.80 3.61
C GLY A 121 14.65 -41.05 2.82
N ASP A 122 15.80 -41.02 2.18
CA ASP A 122 16.51 -42.22 1.80
C ASP A 122 16.80 -42.97 3.12
N ASP A 123 15.78 -43.66 3.63
CA ASP A 123 15.90 -44.69 4.65
C ASP A 123 16.56 -45.88 3.94
N ASP A 124 17.88 -45.75 3.79
CA ASP A 124 18.79 -46.83 3.48
C ASP A 124 18.65 -47.87 4.60
N GLY A 125 17.82 -48.89 4.33
CA GLY A 125 18.07 -50.29 4.66
C GLY A 125 18.35 -50.63 6.12
N GLY A 126 17.30 -51.06 6.83
CA GLY A 126 17.45 -51.52 8.22
C GLY A 126 16.51 -52.61 8.74
N GLY A 127 15.85 -53.40 7.88
CA GLY A 127 15.37 -54.77 8.16
C GLY A 127 14.29 -55.01 9.26
N GLY A 128 13.24 -55.75 8.90
CA GLY A 128 12.56 -56.64 9.86
C GLY A 128 11.03 -56.66 9.85
N GLY A 129 10.46 -57.52 8.99
CA GLY A 129 9.40 -58.47 9.36
C GLY A 129 8.03 -57.98 9.88
N GLY A 130 7.02 -58.13 9.02
CA GLY A 130 5.82 -58.92 9.35
C GLY A 130 4.53 -58.16 9.73
N GLY A 131 3.43 -58.52 9.05
CA GLY A 131 2.08 -58.50 9.64
C GLY A 131 1.04 -57.72 8.84
N GLY A 132 0.12 -58.46 8.20
CA GLY A 132 -0.93 -57.94 7.33
C GLY A 132 -1.94 -56.97 7.97
N GLY A 133 -2.49 -56.11 7.12
CA GLY A 133 -3.67 -55.29 7.37
C GLY A 133 -4.10 -54.61 6.07
N GLY A 134 -5.08 -55.17 5.37
CA GLY A 134 -5.61 -54.62 4.11
C GLY A 134 -6.47 -53.39 4.35
N GLY A 135 -5.88 -52.20 4.19
CA GLY A 135 -6.57 -50.92 4.10
C GLY A 135 -6.66 -50.49 2.63
N MET A 136 -7.87 -50.27 2.15
CA MET A 136 -8.20 -49.84 0.79
C MET A 136 -7.70 -48.40 0.58
N MET A 137 -6.59 -48.23 -0.15
CA MET A 137 -6.12 -46.92 -0.62
C MET A 137 -7.10 -46.38 -1.66
N ILE A 138 -7.90 -45.38 -1.28
CA ILE A 138 -8.69 -44.59 -2.21
C ILE A 138 -7.72 -43.65 -2.96
N SER A 139 -7.91 -43.55 -4.27
CA SER A 139 -6.97 -42.96 -5.24
C SER A 139 -6.88 -41.42 -5.12
N THR A 140 -5.93 -40.90 -4.33
CA THR A 140 -5.58 -39.45 -4.25
C THR A 140 -4.60 -38.97 -5.34
N THR A 141 -4.36 -39.78 -6.38
CA THR A 141 -3.32 -39.53 -7.39
C THR A 141 -3.62 -38.38 -8.34
N THR A 142 -4.90 -38.06 -8.59
CA THR A 142 -5.29 -37.06 -9.60
C THR A 142 -5.05 -35.62 -9.14
N THR A 143 -5.52 -35.24 -7.94
CA THR A 143 -5.38 -33.88 -7.39
C THR A 143 -3.91 -33.48 -7.22
N THR A 144 -3.07 -34.42 -6.74
CA THR A 144 -1.62 -34.22 -6.59
C THR A 144 -0.93 -33.92 -7.93
N THR A 145 -1.43 -34.44 -9.05
CA THR A 145 -0.82 -34.25 -10.38
C THR A 145 -1.11 -32.86 -10.95
N THR A 146 -2.30 -32.30 -10.70
CA THR A 146 -2.68 -30.97 -11.21
C THR A 146 -1.98 -29.85 -10.46
N THR A 147 -1.93 -29.91 -9.12
CA THR A 147 -1.26 -28.89 -8.30
C THR A 147 0.24 -28.83 -8.63
N THR A 148 0.89 -29.99 -8.78
CA THR A 148 2.31 -30.05 -9.17
C THR A 148 2.56 -29.49 -10.58
N MET A 149 1.61 -29.64 -11.51
CA MET A 149 1.69 -29.01 -12.83
C MET A 149 1.59 -27.49 -12.75
N THR A 150 0.59 -26.96 -12.02
CA THR A 150 0.39 -25.52 -11.85
C THR A 150 1.62 -24.86 -11.23
N GLU A 151 2.14 -25.41 -10.14
CA GLU A 151 3.35 -24.93 -9.47
C GLU A 151 4.55 -24.94 -10.43
N ARG A 152 4.75 -26.03 -11.18
CA ARG A 152 5.84 -26.14 -12.18
C ARG A 152 5.73 -25.06 -13.25
N LEU A 153 4.53 -24.82 -13.79
CA LEU A 153 4.31 -23.82 -14.85
C LEU A 153 4.51 -22.39 -14.33
N LEU A 154 4.04 -22.07 -13.12
CA LEU A 154 4.28 -20.79 -12.48
C LEU A 154 5.78 -20.57 -12.17
N ARG A 155 6.48 -21.62 -11.71
CA ARG A 155 7.93 -21.58 -11.49
C ARG A 155 8.68 -21.29 -12.78
N LEU A 156 8.31 -21.96 -13.86
CA LEU A 156 8.88 -21.72 -15.18
C LEU A 156 8.65 -20.28 -15.65
N ALA A 157 7.41 -19.78 -15.56
CA ALA A 157 7.07 -18.41 -15.93
C ALA A 157 7.88 -17.37 -15.13
N LEU A 158 8.01 -17.59 -13.81
CA LEU A 158 8.83 -16.77 -12.93
C LEU A 158 10.30 -16.72 -13.40
N HIS A 159 10.92 -17.87 -13.65
CA HIS A 159 12.32 -17.96 -14.07
C HIS A 159 12.56 -17.26 -15.42
N ARG A 160 11.74 -17.57 -16.43
CA ARG A 160 11.88 -17.00 -17.78
C ARG A 160 11.74 -15.48 -17.76
N ARG A 161 10.75 -14.96 -17.03
CA ARG A 161 10.52 -13.51 -16.95
C ARG A 161 11.60 -12.80 -16.14
N ILE A 162 12.20 -13.43 -15.12
CA ILE A 162 13.38 -12.87 -14.45
C ILE A 162 14.56 -12.77 -15.42
N VAL A 163 14.85 -13.84 -16.18
CA VAL A 163 15.93 -13.81 -17.18
C VAL A 163 15.71 -12.69 -18.19
N GLN A 164 14.48 -12.51 -18.65
CA GLN A 164 14.11 -11.42 -19.54
C GLN A 164 14.33 -10.04 -18.91
N ILE A 165 13.87 -9.82 -17.68
CA ILE A 165 14.02 -8.53 -16.98
C ILE A 165 15.50 -8.20 -16.81
N LEU A 166 16.31 -9.17 -16.38
CA LEU A 166 17.74 -8.97 -16.15
C LEU A 166 18.51 -8.78 -17.47
N SER A 167 18.09 -9.44 -18.54
CA SER A 167 18.79 -9.39 -19.84
C SER A 167 18.30 -8.27 -20.76
N THR A 168 17.35 -7.43 -20.34
CA THR A 168 16.83 -6.34 -21.16
C THR A 168 17.91 -5.29 -21.44
N THR A 169 18.04 -4.88 -22.70
CA THR A 169 18.93 -3.81 -23.15
C THR A 169 18.19 -2.50 -23.43
N ASP A 170 16.86 -2.49 -23.24
CA ASP A 170 16.06 -1.29 -23.41
C ASP A 170 16.49 -0.22 -22.38
N PRO A 171 16.83 1.02 -22.78
CA PRO A 171 17.36 2.03 -21.87
C PRO A 171 16.41 2.44 -20.75
N VAL A 172 15.09 2.31 -20.94
CA VAL A 172 14.08 2.65 -19.94
C VAL A 172 13.86 1.47 -19.00
N LEU A 173 13.67 0.27 -19.54
CA LEU A 173 13.42 -0.93 -18.75
C LEU A 173 14.65 -1.42 -17.97
N SER A 174 15.86 -1.18 -18.48
CA SER A 174 17.12 -1.54 -17.81
C SER A 174 17.42 -0.71 -16.57
N ARG A 175 16.76 0.45 -16.41
CA ARG A 175 16.80 1.30 -15.20
C ARG A 175 15.67 0.98 -14.21
N ARG A 176 14.90 -0.07 -14.49
CA ARG A 176 13.68 -0.45 -13.75
C ARG A 176 13.61 -1.94 -13.50
N LYS A 177 14.75 -2.63 -13.41
CA LYS A 177 14.80 -4.06 -13.13
C LYS A 177 14.27 -4.36 -11.74
N ALA A 178 14.65 -3.59 -10.71
CA ALA A 178 14.28 -3.84 -9.32
C ALA A 178 12.75 -3.80 -9.08
N PRO A 179 12.01 -2.75 -9.49
CA PRO A 179 10.55 -2.73 -9.34
C PRO A 179 9.87 -3.85 -10.13
N ARG A 180 10.38 -4.21 -11.32
CA ARG A 180 9.82 -5.29 -12.15
C ARG A 180 10.04 -6.67 -11.52
N VAL A 181 11.25 -6.95 -11.01
CA VAL A 181 11.55 -8.19 -10.26
C VAL A 181 10.63 -8.30 -9.04
N ARG A 182 10.48 -7.21 -8.28
CA ARG A 182 9.60 -7.19 -7.10
C ARG A 182 8.15 -7.49 -7.45
N ALA A 183 7.58 -6.78 -8.43
CA ALA A 183 6.20 -6.96 -8.85
C ALA A 183 5.96 -8.38 -9.36
N LEU A 184 6.90 -8.93 -10.13
CA LEU A 184 6.84 -10.29 -10.65
C LEU A 184 6.80 -11.34 -9.53
N VAL A 185 7.68 -11.22 -8.54
CA VAL A 185 7.76 -12.17 -7.43
C VAL A 185 6.51 -12.09 -6.57
N ASP A 186 6.04 -10.89 -6.22
CA ASP A 186 4.81 -10.69 -5.46
C ASP A 186 3.57 -11.20 -6.26
N PHE A 187 3.55 -11.07 -7.59
CA PHE A 187 2.48 -11.58 -8.45
C PHE A 187 2.44 -13.10 -8.54
N ILE A 188 3.56 -13.74 -8.89
CA ILE A 188 3.64 -15.21 -8.97
C ILE A 188 3.29 -15.83 -7.63
N TRP A 189 3.79 -15.24 -6.54
CA TRP A 189 3.44 -15.61 -5.18
C TRP A 189 1.93 -15.57 -4.94
N SER A 190 1.30 -14.46 -5.31
CA SER A 190 -0.15 -14.28 -5.13
C SER A 190 -0.94 -15.30 -5.95
N GLN A 191 -0.53 -15.55 -7.20
CA GLN A 191 -1.22 -16.49 -8.08
C GLN A 191 -1.06 -17.93 -7.62
N SER A 192 0.13 -18.35 -7.17
CA SER A 192 0.34 -19.73 -6.69
C SER A 192 -0.57 -20.06 -5.52
N LEU A 193 -0.81 -19.09 -4.66
CA LEU A 193 -1.73 -19.22 -3.53
C LEU A 193 -3.19 -19.31 -3.97
N ILE A 194 -3.62 -18.45 -4.88
CA ILE A 194 -4.99 -18.45 -5.40
C ILE A 194 -5.32 -19.78 -6.09
N PHE A 195 -4.36 -20.37 -6.82
CA PHE A 195 -4.56 -21.66 -7.45
C PHE A 195 -4.59 -22.80 -6.42
N GLY A 196 -3.68 -22.80 -5.44
CA GLY A 196 -3.68 -23.81 -4.37
C GLY A 196 -5.00 -23.85 -3.57
N LEU A 197 -5.57 -22.71 -3.24
CA LEU A 197 -6.83 -22.62 -2.48
C LEU A 197 -8.06 -23.13 -3.23
N ARG A 198 -8.02 -23.19 -4.57
CA ARG A 198 -9.18 -23.53 -5.40
C ARG A 198 -9.22 -24.98 -5.81
N ASP A 199 -8.07 -25.65 -5.87
CA ASP A 199 -8.01 -27.09 -6.14
C ASP A 199 -8.75 -27.86 -5.03
N ASP A 200 -8.73 -27.37 -3.79
CA ASP A 200 -9.47 -27.95 -2.66
C ASP A 200 -11.00 -27.78 -2.76
N ALA A 201 -11.51 -26.84 -3.56
CA ALA A 201 -12.94 -26.49 -3.60
C ALA A 201 -13.72 -27.14 -4.77
N ALA A 202 -13.03 -27.67 -5.78
CA ALA A 202 -13.64 -28.12 -7.04
C ALA A 202 -14.06 -29.60 -7.05
N ASP A 203 -13.64 -30.39 -6.07
CA ASP A 203 -13.91 -31.83 -6.03
C ASP A 203 -15.31 -32.19 -5.44
N ASP A 204 -16.09 -31.21 -4.97
CA ASP A 204 -17.34 -31.46 -4.22
C ASP A 204 -18.66 -31.11 -4.94
N ASP A 205 -18.64 -30.62 -6.18
CA ASP A 205 -19.86 -30.13 -6.87
C ASP A 205 -20.61 -31.19 -7.72
N ASP A 206 -20.09 -32.43 -7.87
CA ASP A 206 -20.68 -33.44 -8.77
C ASP A 206 -21.54 -34.51 -8.08
N ASP A 207 -21.64 -34.54 -6.74
CA ASP A 207 -22.53 -35.44 -6.00
C ASP A 207 -23.67 -34.62 -5.34
N GLU A 208 -24.79 -34.45 -6.05
CA GLU A 208 -26.06 -33.89 -5.53
C GLU A 208 -26.70 -34.75 -4.41
N ASP A 209 -26.04 -35.82 -3.96
CA ASP A 209 -26.51 -36.69 -2.89
C ASP A 209 -26.19 -36.06 -1.51
N ASP A 210 -26.99 -35.06 -1.14
CA ASP A 210 -27.46 -34.52 0.16
C ASP A 210 -26.77 -34.81 1.53
N ASP A 211 -25.69 -35.57 1.66
CA ASP A 211 -25.15 -35.97 2.96
C ASP A 211 -23.63 -35.69 3.12
N ALA A 212 -23.34 -34.62 3.87
CA ALA A 212 -22.21 -34.41 4.82
C ALA A 212 -21.26 -33.21 4.56
N ASP A 213 -21.50 -32.13 5.30
CA ASP A 213 -20.51 -31.29 6.01
C ASP A 213 -19.19 -30.89 5.30
N VAL A 214 -19.21 -30.60 3.99
CA VAL A 214 -18.09 -29.87 3.37
C VAL A 214 -18.05 -28.46 3.96
N VAL A 215 -17.01 -28.19 4.77
CA VAL A 215 -16.82 -26.90 5.46
C VAL A 215 -16.46 -25.83 4.43
N ARG A 216 -17.47 -25.20 3.84
CA ARG A 216 -17.27 -24.05 2.95
C ARG A 216 -16.72 -22.87 3.75
N HIS A 217 -15.49 -22.46 3.44
CA HIS A 217 -14.88 -21.28 4.05
C HIS A 217 -15.67 -20.01 3.67
N PRO A 218 -15.99 -19.12 4.65
CA PRO A 218 -16.68 -17.86 4.36
C PRO A 218 -15.81 -16.96 3.49
N THR A 219 -16.41 -16.02 2.76
CA THR A 219 -15.66 -14.90 2.18
C THR A 219 -15.17 -13.98 3.30
N LEU A 220 -14.18 -13.14 3.05
CA LEU A 220 -13.72 -12.17 4.06
C LEU A 220 -14.86 -11.28 4.56
N THR A 221 -15.70 -10.77 3.67
CA THR A 221 -16.88 -9.96 4.03
C THR A 221 -17.85 -10.73 4.92
N ARG A 222 -18.11 -12.01 4.61
CA ARG A 222 -18.96 -12.85 5.44
C ARG A 222 -18.35 -13.09 6.82
N LEU A 223 -17.04 -13.34 6.90
CA LEU A 223 -16.31 -13.50 8.16
C LEU A 223 -16.39 -12.24 9.05
N VAL A 224 -16.33 -11.04 8.45
CA VAL A 224 -16.52 -9.76 9.14
C VAL A 224 -17.92 -9.66 9.76
N HIS A 225 -18.96 -10.07 9.01
CA HIS A 225 -20.34 -10.07 9.50
C HIS A 225 -20.60 -11.15 10.57
N GLU A 226 -20.06 -12.35 10.41
CA GLU A 226 -20.19 -13.44 11.40
C GLU A 226 -19.55 -13.08 12.74
N LYS A 227 -18.47 -12.28 12.72
CA LYS A 227 -17.82 -11.72 13.93
C LYS A 227 -18.47 -10.42 14.45
N ASP A 228 -19.57 -9.96 13.83
CA ASP A 228 -20.27 -8.71 14.14
C ASP A 228 -19.34 -7.49 14.23
N MET A 229 -18.36 -7.41 13.32
CA MET A 229 -17.28 -6.43 13.45
C MET A 229 -17.71 -4.98 13.17
N THR A 230 -18.96 -4.77 12.71
CA THR A 230 -19.59 -3.45 12.48
C THR A 230 -20.13 -2.85 13.76
N SER A 231 -20.60 -3.66 14.71
CA SER A 231 -21.02 -3.16 16.02
C SER A 231 -19.81 -2.84 16.88
N SER A 232 -19.88 -1.68 17.52
CA SER A 232 -18.90 -1.28 18.52
C SER A 232 -18.97 -2.18 19.78
N SER A 233 -20.11 -2.87 19.97
CA SER A 233 -20.38 -3.76 21.11
C SER A 233 -19.94 -5.21 20.90
N SER A 234 -19.39 -5.54 19.72
CA SER A 234 -18.94 -6.91 19.43
C SER A 234 -17.91 -7.40 20.45
N SER A 235 -18.13 -8.63 20.93
CA SER A 235 -17.26 -9.30 21.88
C SER A 235 -15.86 -9.62 21.32
N CYS A 236 -15.67 -9.46 20.00
CA CYS A 236 -14.37 -9.61 19.36
C CYS A 236 -13.41 -8.45 19.69
N TYR A 237 -13.94 -7.29 20.08
CA TYR A 237 -13.13 -6.13 20.44
C TYR A 237 -12.67 -6.19 21.90
N VAL A 238 -11.37 -5.97 22.08
CA VAL A 238 -10.74 -5.69 23.37
C VAL A 238 -10.61 -4.18 23.51
N GLU A 239 -11.20 -3.63 24.56
CA GLU A 239 -11.04 -2.22 24.91
C GLU A 239 -9.63 -1.97 25.45
N LEU A 240 -8.91 -1.04 24.81
CA LEU A 240 -7.53 -0.66 25.17
C LEU A 240 -7.52 0.50 26.18
N SER A 241 -8.47 1.41 25.98
CA SER A 241 -8.74 2.64 26.73
C SER A 241 -10.15 3.10 26.34
N PRO A 242 -10.86 3.91 27.15
CA PRO A 242 -12.17 4.44 26.77
C PRO A 242 -12.15 5.06 25.37
N GLY A 243 -12.99 4.51 24.48
CA GLY A 243 -13.09 4.93 23.07
C GLY A 243 -12.10 4.28 22.10
N PHE A 244 -11.20 3.41 22.57
CA PHE A 244 -10.20 2.70 21.75
C PHE A 244 -10.39 1.18 21.85
N ARG A 245 -10.66 0.54 20.72
CA ARG A 245 -10.99 -0.88 20.64
C ARG A 245 -10.15 -1.58 19.58
N HIS A 246 -9.58 -2.72 19.91
CA HIS A 246 -8.79 -3.53 18.99
C HIS A 246 -9.37 -4.94 18.84
N ALA A 247 -9.37 -5.47 17.64
CA ALA A 247 -9.76 -6.83 17.34
C ALA A 247 -8.83 -7.44 16.28
N VAL A 248 -8.88 -8.76 16.17
CA VAL A 248 -8.20 -9.51 15.12
C VAL A 248 -9.23 -10.29 14.33
N ILE A 249 -9.18 -10.16 13.01
CA ILE A 249 -9.90 -11.02 12.08
C ILE A 249 -8.87 -11.99 11.51
N ASP A 250 -9.04 -13.25 11.86
CA ASP A 250 -8.21 -14.36 11.44
C ASP A 250 -9.08 -15.56 11.02
N GLY A 251 -8.56 -16.33 10.06
CA GLY A 251 -9.23 -17.53 9.56
C GLY A 251 -8.97 -17.79 8.08
N GLN A 252 -9.44 -18.94 7.61
CA GLN A 252 -9.47 -19.26 6.19
C GLN A 252 -10.66 -18.58 5.51
N THR A 253 -10.40 -17.99 4.35
CA THR A 253 -11.40 -17.32 3.52
C THR A 253 -11.39 -17.88 2.11
N SER A 254 -12.55 -17.98 1.47
CA SER A 254 -12.66 -18.52 0.10
C SER A 254 -12.11 -17.60 -0.99
N ASP A 255 -11.95 -16.32 -0.70
CA ASP A 255 -11.50 -15.28 -1.63
C ASP A 255 -10.02 -14.90 -1.47
N PHE A 256 -9.46 -15.00 -0.25
CA PHE A 256 -8.08 -14.61 0.04
C PHE A 256 -7.25 -15.66 0.80
N GLY A 257 -7.81 -16.83 1.07
CA GLY A 257 -7.15 -17.87 1.88
C GLY A 257 -6.99 -17.45 3.33
N PRO A 258 -5.87 -17.81 4.00
CA PRO A 258 -5.66 -17.44 5.38
C PRO A 258 -5.42 -15.93 5.49
N VAL A 259 -6.23 -15.28 6.32
CA VAL A 259 -6.10 -13.85 6.64
C VAL A 259 -5.69 -13.66 8.09
N HIS A 260 -4.95 -12.58 8.35
CA HIS A 260 -4.70 -12.08 9.69
C HIS A 260 -4.71 -10.55 9.64
N ILE A 261 -5.77 -9.95 10.17
CA ILE A 261 -6.06 -8.53 10.01
C ILE A 261 -6.29 -7.94 11.39
N ASN A 262 -5.51 -6.91 11.72
CA ASN A 262 -5.71 -6.13 12.94
C ASN A 262 -6.65 -4.96 12.64
N VAL A 263 -7.71 -4.84 13.42
CA VAL A 263 -8.72 -3.77 13.30
C VAL A 263 -8.66 -2.92 14.56
N LEU A 264 -8.42 -1.62 14.39
CA LEU A 264 -8.47 -0.62 15.45
C LEU A 264 -9.66 0.30 15.18
N ARG A 265 -10.62 0.34 16.12
CA ARG A 265 -11.73 1.28 16.12
C ARG A 265 -11.50 2.36 17.18
N ILE A 266 -11.76 3.59 16.80
CA ILE A 266 -11.57 4.76 17.65
C ILE A 266 -12.81 5.64 17.55
N ASP A 267 -13.45 5.91 18.68
CA ASP A 267 -14.61 6.79 18.71
C ASP A 267 -14.17 8.24 18.44
N VAL A 268 -14.72 8.85 17.39
CA VAL A 268 -14.48 10.25 17.03
C VAL A 268 -15.68 11.04 17.51
N ALA A 269 -15.86 11.14 18.83
CA ALA A 269 -17.00 11.86 19.35
C ALA A 269 -16.92 13.34 18.92
N ALA A 270 -17.99 13.82 18.26
CA ALA A 270 -18.29 15.25 18.30
C ALA A 270 -18.67 15.55 19.75
N ALA A 271 -17.94 16.43 20.43
CA ALA A 271 -18.41 16.97 21.69
C ALA A 271 -19.76 17.63 21.40
N SER A 272 -20.87 17.01 21.83
CA SER A 272 -22.18 17.66 21.78
C SER A 272 -22.14 18.83 22.77
N GLU A 273 -22.01 20.05 22.24
CA GLU A 273 -21.97 21.28 23.05
C GLU A 273 -23.26 21.46 23.89
N ASP A 274 -24.37 20.85 23.44
CA ASP A 274 -25.69 21.00 24.08
C ASP A 274 -25.85 20.27 25.42
N GLU A 275 -24.92 19.38 25.79
CA GLU A 275 -24.97 18.67 27.08
C GLU A 275 -23.99 19.22 28.14
N TYR A 276 -23.23 20.27 27.82
CA TYR A 276 -22.38 20.98 28.78
C TYR A 276 -23.17 21.98 29.65
N GLY A 277 -24.42 21.65 29.97
CA GLY A 277 -25.18 22.29 31.04
C GLY A 277 -24.49 22.05 32.37
N ASP A 278 -24.14 23.15 33.03
CA ASP A 278 -23.46 23.26 34.32
C ASP A 278 -23.86 22.16 35.34
N VAL A 279 -22.93 21.23 35.57
CA VAL A 279 -22.77 20.36 36.75
C VAL A 279 -24.05 20.05 37.53
N GLY A 280 -24.94 19.26 36.93
CA GLY A 280 -25.76 18.31 37.67
C GLY A 280 -25.23 16.93 37.34
N ASP A 281 -24.66 16.23 38.33
CA ASP A 281 -24.58 14.77 38.33
C ASP A 281 -25.96 14.26 37.89
N ASP A 282 -26.09 13.82 36.64
CA ASP A 282 -27.36 13.34 36.10
C ASP A 282 -27.80 12.03 36.78
N GLY A 283 -27.03 11.55 37.76
CA GLY A 283 -27.30 10.37 38.57
C GLY A 283 -27.22 9.08 37.78
N ASN A 284 -27.01 9.16 36.47
CA ASN A 284 -27.01 8.03 35.54
C ASN A 284 -25.60 7.55 35.20
N GLY A 285 -24.56 8.28 35.58
CA GLY A 285 -23.18 7.80 35.53
C GLY A 285 -22.68 7.49 34.12
N HIS A 286 -23.25 8.12 33.09
CA HIS A 286 -22.79 7.91 31.73
C HIS A 286 -21.41 8.57 31.53
N PRO A 287 -20.39 7.82 31.08
CA PRO A 287 -19.04 8.36 30.88
C PRO A 287 -19.05 9.43 29.79
N ARG A 288 -18.39 10.57 30.05
CA ARG A 288 -18.24 11.65 29.08
C ARG A 288 -17.55 11.13 27.80
N PRO A 289 -17.97 11.58 26.60
CA PRO A 289 -17.35 11.19 25.35
C PRO A 289 -15.86 11.55 25.34
N VAL A 290 -15.03 10.60 24.95
CA VAL A 290 -13.58 10.78 24.83
C VAL A 290 -13.28 11.46 23.50
N VAL A 291 -12.73 12.68 23.56
CA VAL A 291 -12.26 13.36 22.36
C VAL A 291 -10.92 12.77 21.95
N VAL A 292 -10.80 12.21 20.76
CA VAL A 292 -9.54 11.62 20.30
C VAL A 292 -8.68 12.68 19.63
N ARG A 293 -7.39 12.69 19.97
CA ARG A 293 -6.41 13.55 19.30
C ARG A 293 -5.53 12.71 18.38
N MET A 294 -5.53 13.07 17.10
CA MET A 294 -4.60 12.54 16.11
C MET A 294 -3.32 13.39 16.13
N LYS A 295 -2.15 12.76 16.01
CA LYS A 295 -0.88 13.44 15.77
C LYS A 295 -0.16 12.76 14.61
N CYS A 296 0.13 13.52 13.56
CA CYS A 296 0.94 13.04 12.45
C CYS A 296 2.39 13.43 12.69
N VAL A 297 3.31 12.49 12.52
CA VAL A 297 4.74 12.68 12.83
C VAL A 297 5.59 12.43 11.59
N ASP A 298 6.54 13.33 11.33
CA ASP A 298 7.69 13.10 10.47
C ASP A 298 8.81 12.48 11.31
N ALA A 299 9.12 11.21 11.08
CA ALA A 299 10.03 10.43 11.92
C ALA A 299 11.48 10.42 11.41
N ARG A 300 11.79 11.12 10.30
CA ARG A 300 13.14 11.09 9.68
C ARG A 300 14.25 11.63 10.59
N GLY A 301 13.90 12.50 11.54
CA GLY A 301 14.83 13.09 12.50
C GLY A 301 14.76 12.48 13.90
N THR A 302 13.99 11.41 14.10
CA THR A 302 13.69 10.82 15.41
C THR A 302 13.89 9.30 15.39
N THR A 303 13.39 8.60 16.41
CA THR A 303 13.24 7.14 16.32
C THR A 303 12.30 6.78 15.16
N THR A 304 12.65 5.73 14.43
CA THR A 304 11.86 5.17 13.33
C THR A 304 11.18 3.86 13.72
N ASP A 305 11.29 3.46 14.99
CA ASP A 305 10.51 2.37 15.57
C ASP A 305 9.14 2.91 16.02
N LEU A 306 8.05 2.39 15.44
CA LEU A 306 6.69 2.88 15.71
C LEU A 306 6.28 2.68 17.18
N ARG A 307 6.79 1.64 17.85
CA ARG A 307 6.49 1.36 19.26
C ARG A 307 7.16 2.41 20.15
N ASP A 308 8.39 2.80 19.84
CA ASP A 308 9.08 3.87 20.54
C ASP A 308 8.39 5.22 20.32
N LEU A 309 7.98 5.55 19.09
CA LEU A 309 7.18 6.76 18.80
C LEU A 309 5.87 6.80 19.61
N ALA A 310 5.13 5.69 19.64
CA ALA A 310 3.87 5.61 20.39
C ALA A 310 4.09 5.83 21.88
N ARG A 311 5.16 5.25 22.44
CA ARG A 311 5.53 5.40 23.86
C ARG A 311 5.95 6.83 24.19
N GLU A 312 6.83 7.43 23.39
CA GLU A 312 7.35 8.78 23.61
C GLU A 312 6.25 9.85 23.60
N HIS A 313 5.22 9.65 22.79
CA HIS A 313 4.09 10.56 22.71
C HIS A 313 2.91 10.20 23.62
N GLY A 314 2.95 9.08 24.35
CA GLY A 314 1.84 8.63 25.19
C GLY A 314 0.58 8.28 24.40
N ALA A 315 0.74 7.75 23.19
CA ALA A 315 -0.37 7.33 22.34
C ALA A 315 -1.01 6.04 22.87
N ILE A 316 -2.33 5.87 22.73
CA ILE A 316 -3.00 4.58 23.01
C ILE A 316 -2.78 3.62 21.84
N ALA A 317 -2.68 4.14 20.63
CA ALA A 317 -2.39 3.36 19.44
C ALA A 317 -1.62 4.18 18.42
N ALA A 318 -0.92 3.49 17.53
CA ALA A 318 -0.18 4.10 16.42
C ALA A 318 -0.21 3.22 15.19
N ILE A 319 -0.21 3.83 14.01
CA ILE A 319 -0.06 3.15 12.72
C ILE A 319 1.03 3.82 11.88
N SER A 320 1.63 3.06 10.97
CA SER A 320 2.49 3.61 9.92
C SER A 320 1.72 4.66 9.09
N GLY A 321 2.42 5.72 8.67
CA GLY A 321 1.81 6.86 8.00
C GLY A 321 1.71 6.73 6.47
N GLY A 322 1.91 7.86 5.81
CA GLY A 322 1.86 8.00 4.36
C GLY A 322 3.08 7.46 3.64
N PHE A 323 3.06 7.56 2.32
CA PHE A 323 4.15 7.13 1.45
C PHE A 323 5.42 7.97 1.66
N PHE A 324 6.56 7.36 1.35
CA PHE A 324 7.86 8.02 1.31
C PHE A 324 8.69 7.44 0.16
N LEU A 325 9.68 8.20 -0.31
CA LEU A 325 10.62 7.72 -1.33
C LEU A 325 11.49 6.62 -0.73
N TYR A 326 11.60 5.48 -1.40
CA TYR A 326 12.41 4.39 -0.89
C TYR A 326 13.06 3.58 -1.98
N SER A 327 12.27 3.03 -2.91
CA SER A 327 12.77 2.09 -3.93
C SER A 327 12.71 2.64 -5.34
N GLU A 328 12.46 3.95 -5.49
CA GLU A 328 12.47 4.59 -6.80
C GLU A 328 13.92 4.63 -7.34
N PRO A 329 14.13 4.21 -8.60
CA PRO A 329 15.47 4.14 -9.19
C PRO A 329 16.04 5.52 -9.56
N ASP A 330 15.18 6.55 -9.68
CA ASP A 330 15.54 7.91 -10.09
C ASP A 330 15.47 8.93 -8.93
N ILE A 331 15.70 8.48 -7.69
CA ILE A 331 15.88 9.39 -6.54
C ILE A 331 17.20 10.15 -6.74
N GLU A 332 17.08 11.33 -7.32
CA GLU A 332 18.20 12.25 -7.51
C GLU A 332 18.10 13.43 -6.55
N ILE A 333 19.27 13.97 -6.18
CA ILE A 333 19.36 15.23 -5.46
C ILE A 333 18.53 16.27 -6.23
N PRO A 334 17.61 16.97 -5.56
CA PRO A 334 17.54 17.17 -4.10
C PRO A 334 16.66 16.18 -3.31
N SER A 335 15.91 15.31 -3.98
CA SER A 335 15.08 14.33 -3.29
C SER A 335 15.97 13.28 -2.63
N ASN A 336 15.61 12.88 -1.43
CA ASN A 336 16.33 11.87 -0.68
C ASN A 336 15.44 10.66 -0.46
N ARG A 337 16.07 9.50 -0.27
CA ARG A 337 15.35 8.38 0.35
C ARG A 337 14.78 8.85 1.66
N THR A 338 13.61 8.32 1.97
CA THR A 338 12.76 8.60 3.13
C THR A 338 11.92 9.87 3.03
N ASP A 339 12.12 10.74 2.03
CA ASP A 339 11.30 11.95 1.88
C ASP A 339 9.80 11.59 1.77
N PRO A 340 8.92 12.24 2.56
CA PRO A 340 7.50 11.97 2.54
C PRO A 340 6.91 12.39 1.19
N VAL A 341 5.91 11.63 0.75
CA VAL A 341 5.24 11.82 -0.53
C VAL A 341 3.78 12.19 -0.29
N GLY A 342 3.44 13.44 -0.56
CA GLY A 342 2.10 13.99 -0.35
C GLY A 342 2.00 14.84 0.91
N MET A 343 0.76 15.16 1.28
CA MET A 343 0.47 16.04 2.41
C MET A 343 0.92 15.43 3.74
N LEU A 344 1.64 16.23 4.53
CA LEU A 344 1.96 15.93 5.93
C LEU A 344 1.82 17.22 6.73
N VAL A 345 0.85 17.26 7.64
CA VAL A 345 0.66 18.37 8.57
C VAL A 345 0.85 17.85 9.99
N SER A 346 1.74 18.49 10.74
CA SER A 346 2.04 18.15 12.12
C SER A 346 1.84 19.39 12.99
N ASP A 347 0.91 19.31 13.94
CA ASP A 347 0.59 20.39 14.88
C ASP A 347 0.37 21.76 14.20
N GLY A 348 -0.39 21.76 13.09
CA GLY A 348 -0.74 22.94 12.30
C GLY A 348 0.34 23.38 11.30
N THR A 349 1.50 22.75 11.31
CA THR A 349 2.59 23.05 10.36
C THR A 349 2.56 22.09 9.19
N VAL A 350 2.46 22.62 7.98
CA VAL A 350 2.58 21.84 6.73
C VAL A 350 4.05 21.49 6.50
N VAL A 351 4.41 20.24 6.79
CA VAL A 351 5.75 19.68 6.57
C VAL A 351 5.92 19.22 5.11
N GLY A 352 4.90 18.56 4.58
CA GLY A 352 4.77 18.16 3.19
C GLY A 352 3.51 18.78 2.58
N PRO A 353 3.59 19.55 1.48
CA PRO A 353 2.40 20.11 0.85
C PRO A 353 1.59 19.02 0.11
N PRO A 354 0.30 19.25 -0.18
CA PRO A 354 -0.56 18.30 -0.89
C PRO A 354 -0.25 18.25 -2.40
N ILE A 355 0.99 17.87 -2.76
CA ILE A 355 1.54 17.93 -4.12
C ILE A 355 0.69 17.13 -5.11
N PHE A 356 0.26 15.96 -4.69
CA PHE A 356 -0.62 15.06 -5.43
C PHE A 356 -2.03 15.24 -4.88
N ARG A 357 -3.05 15.20 -5.74
CA ARG A 357 -4.47 15.32 -5.32
C ARG A 357 -4.97 14.05 -4.64
N ARG A 358 -4.20 13.51 -3.71
CA ARG A 358 -4.41 12.23 -3.04
C ARG A 358 -5.38 12.35 -1.89
N ALA A 359 -6.04 11.25 -1.60
CA ALA A 359 -6.72 11.07 -0.34
C ALA A 359 -5.79 11.34 0.84
N ALA A 360 -6.30 12.07 1.82
CA ALA A 360 -5.63 12.37 3.07
C ALA A 360 -6.62 12.34 4.22
N ILE A 361 -6.19 11.76 5.33
CA ILE A 361 -6.89 11.90 6.61
C ILE A 361 -6.49 13.22 7.25
N VAL A 362 -7.47 14.00 7.72
CA VAL A 362 -7.29 15.35 8.25
C VAL A 362 -8.05 15.50 9.55
N GLN A 363 -7.37 15.94 10.61
CA GLN A 363 -7.98 16.44 11.84
C GLN A 363 -7.93 17.97 11.85
N MET A 364 -9.11 18.60 11.89
CA MET A 364 -9.26 20.05 11.98
C MET A 364 -9.10 20.52 13.43
N THR A 365 -8.64 21.76 13.64
CA THR A 365 -8.74 22.44 14.94
C THR A 365 -10.22 22.68 15.27
N GLY A 366 -10.62 22.35 16.50
CA GLY A 366 -11.99 22.54 16.98
C GLY A 366 -12.27 23.98 17.39
N GLY A 367 -12.20 24.93 16.46
CA GLY A 367 -12.45 26.35 16.76
C GLY A 367 -12.85 27.17 15.55
N ASP A 368 -14.09 27.67 15.58
CA ASP A 368 -14.62 28.91 14.96
C ASP A 368 -14.20 29.30 13.53
N GLY A 369 -13.79 28.33 12.70
CA GLY A 369 -13.66 28.52 11.27
C GLY A 369 -15.05 28.73 10.67
N GLY A 370 -15.49 29.98 10.61
CA GLY A 370 -16.80 30.45 10.15
C GLY A 370 -17.13 30.17 8.68
N CYS A 371 -17.02 28.91 8.26
CA CYS A 371 -17.57 28.43 7.01
C CYS A 371 -19.08 28.21 7.20
N ARG A 372 -19.81 29.32 7.36
CA ARG A 372 -21.23 29.32 7.03
C ARG A 372 -21.32 28.90 5.58
N ARG A 373 -21.72 27.65 5.32
CA ARG A 373 -22.27 27.22 4.02
C ARG A 373 -23.28 28.30 3.64
N ARG A 374 -22.90 29.21 2.74
CA ARG A 374 -23.85 30.08 2.05
C ARG A 374 -24.63 29.14 1.15
N SER A 375 -25.67 28.54 1.70
CA SER A 375 -26.75 27.97 0.92
C SER A 375 -27.19 29.09 -0.03
N SER A 376 -26.87 28.90 -1.31
CA SER A 376 -27.33 29.68 -2.44
C SER A 376 -28.83 29.45 -2.65
N GLY A 377 -29.63 29.77 -1.62
CA GLY A 377 -31.07 29.81 -1.68
C GLY A 377 -31.51 31.23 -2.03
N GLY A 378 -31.69 31.51 -3.31
CA GLY A 378 -32.36 32.71 -3.78
C GLY A 378 -33.81 32.72 -3.32
N GLY A 379 -34.11 33.46 -2.26
CA GLY A 379 -35.46 33.71 -1.78
C GLY A 379 -35.55 35.12 -1.21
N ARG A 380 -36.20 36.03 -1.96
CA ARG A 380 -36.59 37.35 -1.48
C ARG A 380 -37.65 37.20 -0.39
N GLY A 381 -37.45 37.82 0.76
CA GLY A 381 -38.47 37.97 1.80
C GLY A 381 -37.94 38.77 2.99
N ASP A 382 -38.51 39.95 3.17
CA ASP A 382 -38.22 40.97 4.20
C ASP A 382 -38.52 40.51 5.63
N ASP A 383 -37.81 41.15 6.57
CA ASP A 383 -38.15 41.41 7.97
C ASP A 383 -38.20 40.28 9.01
N GLY A 384 -37.26 40.33 9.96
CA GLY A 384 -37.35 39.57 11.22
C GLY A 384 -36.05 39.48 12.01
N GLU A 385 -35.60 40.60 12.57
CA GLU A 385 -34.44 40.72 13.46
C GLU A 385 -34.54 39.78 14.67
N ARG A 386 -33.73 38.70 14.69
CA ARG A 386 -33.38 37.96 15.91
C ARG A 386 -31.87 37.85 16.04
N ARG A 387 -31.32 38.72 16.90
CA ARG A 387 -29.97 38.61 17.46
C ARG A 387 -29.95 37.46 18.47
N GLY A 388 -29.23 36.40 18.13
CA GLY A 388 -29.00 35.24 18.99
C GLY A 388 -27.98 34.32 18.35
N GLY A 389 -26.82 34.87 17.98
CA GLY A 389 -25.69 34.09 17.42
C GLY A 389 -24.74 33.70 18.53
N GLY A 390 -25.06 32.65 19.28
CA GLY A 390 -24.03 31.90 20.01
C GLY A 390 -23.16 31.20 18.98
N GLY A 391 -21.89 31.61 18.88
CA GLY A 391 -20.89 30.87 18.14
C GLY A 391 -20.59 29.59 18.91
N GLY A 392 -21.20 28.49 18.47
CA GLY A 392 -20.85 27.15 18.92
C GLY A 392 -19.50 26.77 18.34
N GLY A 393 -18.54 26.47 19.23
CA GLY A 393 -17.20 26.05 18.86
C GLY A 393 -17.28 24.64 18.29
N SER A 394 -17.30 24.54 16.96
CA SER A 394 -17.33 23.23 16.29
C SER A 394 -16.20 22.33 16.80
N ALA A 395 -16.57 21.19 17.39
CA ALA A 395 -15.64 20.16 17.84
C ALA A 395 -14.65 19.75 16.74
N SER A 396 -13.45 19.32 17.12
CA SER A 396 -12.43 18.85 16.18
C SER A 396 -12.95 17.67 15.37
N SER A 397 -13.11 17.82 14.07
CA SER A 397 -13.55 16.75 13.17
C SER A 397 -12.36 16.06 12.51
N ILE A 398 -12.43 14.73 12.44
CA ILE A 398 -11.54 13.92 11.60
C ILE A 398 -12.32 13.56 10.34
N ARG A 399 -11.71 13.76 9.17
CA ARG A 399 -12.30 13.44 7.87
C ARG A 399 -11.25 12.89 6.93
N ILE A 400 -11.70 12.34 5.81
CA ILE A 400 -10.82 11.87 4.75
C ILE A 400 -11.24 12.55 3.45
N ASP A 401 -10.36 13.35 2.84
CA ASP A 401 -10.66 14.09 1.61
C ASP A 401 -9.52 13.98 0.60
N ARG A 402 -9.81 14.21 -0.69
CA ARG A 402 -8.76 14.40 -1.71
C ARG A 402 -8.25 15.84 -1.66
N VAL A 403 -7.01 16.03 -1.25
CA VAL A 403 -6.42 17.37 -1.09
C VAL A 403 -5.29 17.54 -2.09
N GLY A 404 -5.30 18.64 -2.85
CA GLY A 404 -4.27 18.97 -3.84
C GLY A 404 -3.75 20.40 -3.68
N MET A 405 -2.78 20.80 -4.52
CA MET A 405 -2.14 22.11 -4.45
C MET A 405 -3.03 23.30 -4.85
N SER A 406 -4.16 23.07 -5.51
CA SER A 406 -5.05 24.15 -5.94
C SER A 406 -5.48 25.02 -4.74
N GLY A 407 -5.23 26.33 -4.82
CA GLY A 407 -5.57 27.28 -3.76
C GLY A 407 -4.59 27.35 -2.58
N VAL A 408 -3.57 26.49 -2.51
CA VAL A 408 -2.51 26.56 -1.48
C VAL A 408 -1.71 27.85 -1.69
N ALA A 409 -1.49 28.60 -0.61
CA ALA A 409 -0.62 29.77 -0.62
C ALA A 409 0.81 29.37 -0.21
N CYS A 410 1.76 29.66 -1.10
CA CYS A 410 3.19 29.41 -0.92
C CYS A 410 3.89 30.75 -0.64
N SER A 411 4.42 30.91 0.58
CA SER A 411 5.23 32.08 0.93
C SER A 411 6.72 31.74 0.84
N LEU A 412 7.45 32.44 -0.03
CA LEU A 412 8.89 32.24 -0.22
C LEU A 412 9.67 33.11 0.76
N PHE A 413 10.67 32.51 1.41
CA PHE A 413 11.57 33.18 2.33
C PHE A 413 13.02 32.97 1.91
N ARG A 414 13.85 33.94 2.29
CA ARG A 414 15.31 33.90 2.15
C ARG A 414 15.96 34.09 3.51
N THR A 415 16.98 33.31 3.79
CA THR A 415 17.82 33.46 4.98
C THR A 415 19.26 33.73 4.55
N CYS A 416 19.83 34.86 4.99
CA CYS A 416 21.21 35.24 4.67
C CYS A 416 22.20 34.63 5.68
N ALA A 417 23.37 34.18 5.21
CA ALA A 417 24.39 33.54 6.05
C ALA A 417 25.11 34.49 7.03
N SER A 418 24.99 35.82 6.86
CA SER A 418 25.70 36.81 7.67
C SER A 418 25.00 37.16 8.99
N SER A 419 25.64 36.78 10.11
CA SER A 419 25.52 37.14 11.55
C SER A 419 24.20 37.54 12.24
N SER A 420 23.08 37.63 11.53
CA SER A 420 21.73 37.65 12.08
C SER A 420 20.84 37.01 11.03
N ALA A 421 20.39 35.78 11.26
CA ALA A 421 19.55 35.02 10.33
C ALA A 421 18.17 35.69 10.17
N ILE A 422 18.14 36.84 9.51
CA ILE A 422 16.91 37.55 9.16
C ILE A 422 16.27 36.73 8.04
N ARG A 423 15.12 36.14 8.36
CA ARG A 423 14.26 35.45 7.40
C ARG A 423 13.38 36.49 6.72
N GLU A 424 13.68 36.79 5.47
CA GLU A 424 13.01 37.82 4.68
C GLU A 424 12.00 37.17 3.73
N ARG A 425 10.74 37.62 3.76
CA ARG A 425 9.71 37.15 2.85
C ARG A 425 9.87 37.82 1.48
N LEU A 426 10.07 37.02 0.44
CA LEU A 426 10.21 37.50 -0.93
C LEU A 426 8.85 37.74 -1.61
N GLY A 427 7.86 36.89 -1.31
CA GLY A 427 6.52 36.97 -1.88
C GLY A 427 5.61 35.85 -1.39
N THR A 428 4.32 35.97 -1.66
CA THR A 428 3.30 34.95 -1.38
C THR A 428 2.49 34.70 -2.65
N PHE A 429 2.37 33.44 -3.05
CA PHE A 429 1.74 33.03 -4.31
C PHE A 429 0.67 31.99 -4.03
N THR A 430 -0.54 32.20 -4.54
CA THR A 430 -1.61 31.21 -4.40
C THR A 430 -1.72 30.39 -5.67
N ILE A 431 -1.52 29.07 -5.58
CA ILE A 431 -1.57 28.18 -6.75
C ILE A 431 -2.93 28.27 -7.44
N GLY A 432 -2.91 28.47 -8.76
CA GLY A 432 -4.11 28.66 -9.58
C GLY A 432 -4.62 30.10 -9.61
N LYS A 433 -3.94 31.04 -8.95
CA LYS A 433 -4.21 32.48 -9.00
C LYS A 433 -2.98 33.25 -9.45
N ASP A 434 -3.18 34.43 -10.03
CA ASP A 434 -2.13 35.39 -10.37
C ASP A 434 -0.97 34.78 -11.18
N GLY A 435 -1.28 33.80 -12.04
CA GLY A 435 -0.31 33.10 -12.87
C GLY A 435 0.57 32.07 -12.15
N ALA A 436 0.43 31.89 -10.84
CA ALA A 436 1.19 30.90 -10.08
C ALA A 436 0.70 29.47 -10.37
N LYS A 437 1.63 28.58 -10.74
CA LYS A 437 1.35 27.19 -11.11
C LYS A 437 2.22 26.24 -10.29
N CYS A 438 1.68 25.07 -9.99
CA CYS A 438 2.43 23.95 -9.41
C CYS A 438 2.54 22.86 -10.47
N VAL A 439 3.77 22.43 -10.79
CA VAL A 439 4.00 21.26 -11.65
C VAL A 439 4.72 20.18 -10.86
N HIS A 440 4.11 19.02 -10.74
CA HIS A 440 4.63 17.85 -10.02
C HIS A 440 4.76 16.66 -10.98
N ARG A 441 5.37 15.57 -10.50
CA ARG A 441 5.65 14.37 -11.33
C ARG A 441 4.42 13.69 -11.91
N GLY A 442 3.26 13.83 -11.28
CA GLY A 442 2.00 13.34 -11.85
C GLY A 442 1.57 14.11 -13.11
N SER A 443 1.99 15.38 -13.23
CA SER A 443 1.68 16.25 -14.37
C SER A 443 2.76 16.23 -15.46
N ALA A 444 4.05 16.33 -15.09
CA ALA A 444 5.16 16.35 -16.03
C ALA A 444 6.49 15.98 -15.36
N ASP A 445 7.42 15.42 -16.15
CA ASP A 445 8.80 15.16 -15.71
C ASP A 445 9.69 16.41 -15.79
N VAL A 446 9.39 17.30 -16.74
CA VAL A 446 10.15 18.52 -17.05
C VAL A 446 9.18 19.68 -17.31
N VAL A 447 9.50 20.86 -16.79
CA VAL A 447 8.82 22.13 -17.06
C VAL A 447 9.65 22.95 -18.04
N VAL A 448 9.04 23.43 -19.12
CA VAL A 448 9.68 24.36 -20.05
C VAL A 448 9.31 25.78 -19.64
N LEU A 449 10.29 26.60 -19.24
CA LEU A 449 10.03 27.97 -18.78
C LEU A 449 10.05 28.99 -19.91
N GLY A 450 9.04 29.85 -19.94
CA GLY A 450 8.96 31.03 -20.81
C GLY A 450 9.92 32.16 -20.41
N GLY A 451 9.96 33.23 -21.23
CA GLY A 451 10.77 34.43 -20.98
C GLY A 451 10.25 35.33 -19.86
N ASP A 452 8.96 35.22 -19.56
CA ASP A 452 8.20 35.96 -18.55
C ASP A 452 7.90 35.14 -17.30
N GLU A 453 8.44 33.93 -17.19
CA GLU A 453 8.26 33.03 -16.06
C GLU A 453 9.58 32.83 -15.30
N ILE A 454 9.46 32.58 -14.00
CA ILE A 454 10.55 32.08 -13.15
C ILE A 454 10.05 30.84 -12.41
N ALA A 455 10.98 30.00 -11.97
CA ALA A 455 10.61 28.79 -11.26
C ALA A 455 11.49 28.44 -10.08
N PHE A 456 10.89 27.77 -9.10
CA PHE A 456 11.53 27.24 -7.92
C PHE A 456 11.23 25.76 -7.81
N SER A 457 12.27 24.91 -7.88
CA SER A 457 12.13 23.51 -7.53
C SER A 457 12.10 23.39 -6.00
N ILE A 458 11.15 22.65 -5.46
CA ILE A 458 10.89 22.59 -4.02
C ILE A 458 10.73 21.12 -3.59
N VAL A 459 11.34 20.74 -2.46
CA VAL A 459 11.16 19.44 -1.79
C VAL A 459 10.89 19.71 -0.31
N GLY A 460 9.77 19.20 0.22
CA GLY A 460 9.31 19.58 1.56
C GLY A 460 9.11 21.09 1.64
N SER A 461 9.83 21.78 2.54
CA SER A 461 9.86 23.24 2.62
C SER A 461 11.11 23.88 2.00
N ALA A 462 12.04 23.11 1.45
CA ALA A 462 13.31 23.64 0.94
C ALA A 462 13.19 24.02 -0.53
N VAL A 463 13.64 25.23 -0.90
CA VAL A 463 13.88 25.60 -2.30
C VAL A 463 15.26 25.10 -2.68
N VAL A 464 15.30 24.14 -3.59
CA VAL A 464 16.51 23.37 -3.91
C VAL A 464 17.23 23.90 -5.15
N SER A 465 16.49 24.58 -6.03
CA SER A 465 17.03 25.29 -7.18
C SER A 465 16.05 26.36 -7.62
N SER A 466 16.59 27.44 -8.18
CA SER A 466 15.84 28.58 -8.72
C SER A 466 16.28 28.84 -10.15
N HIS A 467 15.31 29.07 -11.04
CA HIS A 467 15.52 29.28 -12.45
C HIS A 467 14.89 30.61 -12.85
N LEU A 468 15.74 31.60 -13.14
CA LEU A 468 15.32 32.98 -13.43
C LEU A 468 15.40 33.32 -14.92
N SER A 469 15.60 32.33 -15.78
CA SER A 469 15.74 32.48 -17.23
C SER A 469 15.10 31.28 -17.92
N PRO A 470 14.70 31.40 -19.21
CA PRO A 470 14.18 30.29 -19.98
C PRO A 470 15.10 29.07 -19.93
N THR A 471 14.56 27.95 -19.48
CA THR A 471 15.28 26.68 -19.38
C THR A 471 14.28 25.53 -19.20
N ASN A 472 14.80 24.31 -19.29
CA ASN A 472 14.07 23.11 -18.93
C ASN A 472 14.38 22.77 -17.47
N VAL A 473 13.36 22.74 -16.62
CA VAL A 473 13.49 22.44 -15.20
C VAL A 473 12.95 21.04 -14.93
N ARG A 474 13.79 20.16 -14.41
CA ARG A 474 13.34 18.83 -13.98
C ARG A 474 12.50 18.94 -12.71
N VAL A 475 11.39 18.21 -12.69
CA VAL A 475 10.51 18.16 -11.52
C VAL A 475 11.07 17.19 -10.48
N PRO A 476 11.31 17.62 -9.22
CA PRO A 476 11.79 16.72 -8.17
C PRO A 476 10.78 15.61 -7.86
N LEU A 477 11.27 14.44 -7.41
CA LEU A 477 10.42 13.26 -7.21
C LEU A 477 9.46 13.41 -6.02
N ALA A 478 9.97 13.83 -4.86
CA ALA A 478 9.18 14.16 -3.66
C ALA A 478 8.81 15.65 -3.59
N GLY A 479 8.69 16.30 -4.75
CA GLY A 479 8.59 17.75 -4.81
C GLY A 479 7.76 18.24 -5.98
N PHE A 480 7.89 19.54 -6.23
CA PHE A 480 7.23 20.21 -7.33
C PHE A 480 8.06 21.40 -7.81
N VAL A 481 7.67 21.94 -8.94
CA VAL A 481 8.18 23.20 -9.48
C VAL A 481 7.08 24.24 -9.34
N LEU A 482 7.35 25.25 -8.51
CA LEU A 482 6.53 26.46 -8.42
C LEU A 482 6.92 27.39 -9.56
N VAL A 483 6.02 27.62 -10.51
CA VAL A 483 6.20 28.59 -11.60
C VAL A 483 5.39 29.84 -11.29
N VAL A 484 6.01 31.02 -11.38
CA VAL A 484 5.34 32.30 -11.14
C VAL A 484 5.73 33.33 -12.21
N PRO A 485 4.89 34.35 -12.46
CA PRO A 485 5.26 35.45 -13.35
C PRO A 485 6.51 36.17 -12.85
N ARG A 486 7.38 36.56 -13.78
CA ARG A 486 8.66 37.24 -13.48
C ARG A 486 8.45 38.56 -12.74
N ASP A 487 7.39 39.29 -13.06
CA ASP A 487 7.03 40.57 -12.44
C ASP A 487 6.42 40.43 -11.04
N ALA A 488 6.13 39.20 -10.60
CA ALA A 488 5.58 38.93 -9.27
C ALA A 488 6.63 39.00 -8.14
N LEU A 489 7.93 39.06 -8.47
CA LEU A 489 9.01 39.30 -7.52
C LEU A 489 9.77 40.58 -7.86
N HIS A 490 9.98 41.42 -6.86
CA HIS A 490 10.83 42.59 -6.98
C HIS A 490 12.31 42.20 -6.81
N ASP A 491 13.19 42.88 -7.56
CA ASP A 491 14.65 42.78 -7.42
C ASP A 491 15.22 41.36 -7.58
N LEU A 492 14.90 40.73 -8.72
CA LEU A 492 15.39 39.39 -9.07
C LEU A 492 16.92 39.31 -9.10
N ASP A 493 17.59 40.39 -9.53
CA ASP A 493 19.06 40.44 -9.59
C ASP A 493 19.69 40.34 -8.19
N ALA A 494 19.10 40.98 -7.18
CA ALA A 494 19.56 40.85 -5.80
C ALA A 494 19.25 39.47 -5.20
N ILE A 495 18.12 38.86 -5.56
CA ILE A 495 17.79 37.48 -5.15
C ILE A 495 18.86 36.53 -5.71
N ASP A 496 19.12 36.59 -7.00
CA ASP A 496 20.09 35.77 -7.73
C ASP A 496 21.52 35.92 -7.18
N ALA A 497 21.96 37.16 -6.95
CA ALA A 497 23.26 37.45 -6.36
C ALA A 497 23.40 36.88 -4.94
N LYS A 498 22.35 36.94 -4.12
CA LYS A 498 22.38 36.41 -2.75
C LYS A 498 22.36 34.89 -2.71
N ILE A 499 21.61 34.23 -3.60
CA ILE A 499 21.62 32.76 -3.72
C ILE A 499 23.04 32.29 -4.08
N ARG A 500 23.70 32.95 -5.05
CA ARG A 500 25.11 32.68 -5.38
C ARG A 500 26.07 32.87 -4.20
N ASN A 501 25.74 33.77 -3.27
CA ASN A 501 26.51 34.01 -2.05
C ASN A 501 26.14 33.07 -0.89
N GLY A 502 25.43 31.97 -1.16
CA GLY A 502 25.09 30.94 -0.17
C GLY A 502 23.89 31.25 0.71
N ALA A 503 23.02 32.18 0.31
CA ALA A 503 21.72 32.33 0.98
C ALA A 503 20.86 31.08 0.76
N THR A 504 20.16 30.63 1.80
CA THR A 504 19.18 29.54 1.70
C THR A 504 17.79 30.11 1.45
N MET A 505 16.96 29.34 0.77
CA MET A 505 15.57 29.67 0.51
C MET A 505 14.65 28.55 0.99
N ASP A 506 13.52 28.94 1.55
CA ASP A 506 12.51 28.03 2.07
C ASP A 506 11.10 28.54 1.73
N VAL A 507 10.13 27.64 1.85
CA VAL A 507 8.71 27.90 1.56
C VAL A 507 7.89 27.54 2.78
N SER A 508 6.95 28.40 3.15
CA SER A 508 5.85 28.02 4.04
C SER A 508 4.55 27.89 3.27
N TYR A 509 3.69 27.00 3.73
CA TYR A 509 2.41 26.71 3.10
C TYR A 509 1.25 27.11 4.00
N GLU A 510 0.21 27.65 3.40
CA GLU A 510 -1.09 27.86 4.02
C GLU A 510 -2.13 27.15 3.16
N LEU A 511 -2.84 26.20 3.78
CA LEU A 511 -3.85 25.40 3.08
C LEU A 511 -5.11 26.24 2.83
N PRO A 512 -5.79 26.05 1.69
CA PRO A 512 -7.02 26.78 1.43
C PRO A 512 -8.17 26.27 2.30
N PRO A 513 -9.23 27.06 2.53
CA PRO A 513 -10.48 26.55 3.07
C PRO A 513 -10.99 25.35 2.24
N PRO A 514 -11.54 24.30 2.88
CA PRO A 514 -11.83 24.20 4.31
C PRO A 514 -10.66 23.64 5.16
N TYR A 515 -9.42 23.61 4.66
CA TYR A 515 -8.27 22.96 5.32
C TYR A 515 -7.30 23.92 6.01
N ASP A 516 -7.59 25.21 6.01
CA ASP A 516 -6.83 26.28 6.67
C ASP A 516 -6.69 26.08 8.19
N GLY A 517 -7.63 25.35 8.81
CA GLY A 517 -7.56 24.91 10.21
C GLY A 517 -7.00 23.49 10.44
N ALA A 518 -6.36 22.85 9.46
CA ALA A 518 -5.85 21.49 9.64
C ALA A 518 -4.76 21.45 10.73
N ARG A 519 -5.00 20.70 11.81
CA ARG A 519 -4.01 20.50 12.89
C ARG A 519 -3.07 19.35 12.55
N ASN A 520 -3.62 18.24 12.10
CA ASN A 520 -2.85 17.06 11.72
C ASN A 520 -3.42 16.49 10.44
N ALA A 521 -2.56 16.10 9.51
CA ALA A 521 -3.00 15.48 8.29
C ALA A 521 -1.92 14.57 7.72
N MET A 522 -2.36 13.49 7.08
CA MET A 522 -1.48 12.53 6.41
C MET A 522 -2.11 12.11 5.09
N ALA A 523 -1.41 12.36 4.00
CA ALA A 523 -1.76 11.80 2.71
C ALA A 523 -1.38 10.32 2.66
N GLY A 524 -2.20 9.57 1.93
CA GLY A 524 -1.94 8.20 1.53
C GLY A 524 -2.48 8.07 0.13
N GLY A 525 -3.52 7.26 -0.01
CA GLY A 525 -4.23 7.04 -1.25
C GLY A 525 -3.90 5.67 -1.88
N PRO A 526 -4.70 5.23 -2.86
CA PRO A 526 -5.87 5.93 -3.39
C PRO A 526 -7.03 6.01 -2.38
N MET A 527 -7.98 6.90 -2.62
CA MET A 527 -9.32 6.79 -2.06
C MET A 527 -9.94 5.49 -2.54
N PHE A 528 -10.44 4.68 -1.61
CA PHE A 528 -11.19 3.48 -1.94
C PHE A 528 -12.62 3.85 -2.37
N PHE A 529 -13.30 4.65 -1.55
CA PHE A 529 -14.65 5.13 -1.80
C PHE A 529 -14.97 6.31 -0.87
N SER A 530 -15.99 7.09 -1.23
CA SER A 530 -16.53 8.21 -0.47
C SER A 530 -18.02 8.33 -0.78
N ASP A 531 -18.89 8.12 0.21
CA ASP A 531 -20.35 8.22 0.03
C ASP A 531 -20.81 9.67 -0.21
N ASP A 532 -19.96 10.67 0.08
CA ASP A 532 -20.25 12.10 -0.09
C ASP A 532 -20.00 12.60 -1.53
N ASP A 533 -19.43 11.77 -2.41
CA ASP A 533 -19.08 12.20 -3.77
C ASP A 533 -20.36 12.25 -4.63
N ASP A 534 -21.05 13.40 -4.59
CA ASP A 534 -22.18 13.76 -5.47
C ASP A 534 -21.85 13.68 -6.98
N ASP A 535 -20.56 13.54 -7.31
CA ASP A 535 -20.01 13.50 -8.67
C ASP A 535 -20.35 12.20 -9.43
N ASP A 536 -20.93 11.19 -8.78
CA ASP A 536 -21.51 10.02 -9.47
C ASP A 536 -22.98 9.80 -9.12
N PRO A 537 -23.90 10.45 -9.85
CA PRO A 537 -25.34 10.31 -9.65
C PRO A 537 -25.86 8.89 -9.94
N ASP A 538 -25.07 8.05 -10.61
CA ASP A 538 -25.44 6.67 -10.92
C ASP A 538 -25.09 5.71 -9.76
N GLY A 539 -24.47 6.21 -8.69
CA GLY A 539 -24.13 5.44 -7.49
C GLY A 539 -23.09 4.34 -7.74
N ASN A 540 -22.33 4.45 -8.84
CA ASN A 540 -21.40 3.43 -9.29
C ASN A 540 -19.93 3.80 -9.01
N CYS A 541 -19.68 4.86 -8.22
CA CYS A 541 -18.35 5.38 -7.85
C CYS A 541 -17.71 4.50 -6.77
N HIS A 542 -17.64 3.21 -7.06
CA HIS A 542 -16.95 2.21 -6.26
C HIS A 542 -15.58 1.87 -6.85
N SER A 543 -15.20 2.54 -7.94
CA SER A 543 -13.91 2.34 -8.59
C SER A 543 -12.89 3.35 -8.06
N MET A 544 -11.75 2.86 -7.58
CA MET A 544 -10.61 3.69 -7.22
C MET A 544 -10.15 4.52 -8.43
N ASP A 545 -10.22 5.84 -8.34
CA ASP A 545 -9.70 6.72 -9.39
C ASP A 545 -8.19 6.92 -9.22
N LEU A 546 -7.43 5.89 -9.60
CA LEU A 546 -5.97 5.91 -9.56
C LEU A 546 -5.38 7.02 -10.43
N HIS A 547 -6.09 7.46 -11.47
CA HIS A 547 -5.58 8.46 -12.39
C HIS A 547 -5.63 9.86 -11.78
N SER A 548 -6.78 10.27 -11.21
CA SER A 548 -6.91 11.61 -10.64
C SER A 548 -6.13 11.81 -9.33
N GLU A 549 -5.74 10.71 -8.68
CA GLU A 549 -4.90 10.73 -7.46
C GLU A 549 -3.40 10.52 -7.74
N ASP A 550 -2.98 10.62 -9.00
CA ASP A 550 -1.58 10.47 -9.41
C ASP A 550 -0.95 9.13 -8.97
N PHE A 551 -1.73 8.04 -9.02
CA PHE A 551 -1.26 6.66 -8.91
C PHE A 551 -1.07 6.04 -10.30
N ARG A 552 -0.61 6.84 -11.27
CA ARG A 552 -0.25 6.40 -12.61
C ARG A 552 0.96 7.19 -13.12
N GLY A 553 1.79 6.56 -13.96
CA GLY A 553 2.86 7.26 -14.66
C GLY A 553 4.15 7.34 -13.85
N SER A 554 4.66 8.54 -13.59
CA SER A 554 5.97 8.78 -12.95
C SER A 554 5.89 9.37 -11.54
N ALA A 555 4.68 9.50 -10.98
CA ALA A 555 4.47 9.96 -9.62
C ALA A 555 4.82 8.87 -8.58
N PRO A 556 5.54 9.19 -7.50
CA PRO A 556 5.87 8.23 -6.45
C PRO A 556 4.66 7.90 -5.57
N PRO A 557 4.52 6.69 -4.99
CA PRO A 557 5.45 5.58 -5.13
C PRO A 557 5.35 4.95 -6.51
N VAL A 558 6.47 4.91 -7.23
CA VAL A 558 6.47 4.51 -8.65
C VAL A 558 6.03 3.06 -8.79
N THR A 559 6.40 2.23 -7.80
CA THR A 559 6.00 0.82 -7.71
C THR A 559 4.50 0.61 -7.72
N PHE A 560 3.72 1.58 -7.22
CA PHE A 560 2.27 1.54 -7.25
C PHE A 560 1.75 2.05 -8.59
N SER A 561 2.30 3.17 -9.06
CA SER A 561 1.86 3.85 -10.29
C SER A 561 2.12 3.08 -11.60
N GLN A 562 3.01 2.10 -11.54
CA GLN A 562 3.44 1.26 -12.66
C GLN A 562 3.22 -0.22 -12.36
N ASP A 563 2.32 -0.54 -11.42
CA ASP A 563 2.00 -1.94 -11.13
C ASP A 563 1.35 -2.58 -12.37
N GLU A 564 2.14 -3.37 -13.11
CA GLU A 564 1.71 -4.12 -14.30
C GLU A 564 0.64 -5.18 -13.96
N THR A 565 0.43 -5.47 -12.67
CA THR A 565 -0.47 -6.51 -12.19
C THR A 565 -1.90 -6.04 -11.98
N HIS A 566 -2.22 -4.75 -12.21
CA HIS A 566 -3.59 -4.22 -12.17
C HIS A 566 -4.37 -4.60 -10.88
N ASP A 567 -3.74 -4.45 -9.71
CA ASP A 567 -4.30 -4.80 -8.40
C ASP A 567 -4.57 -6.30 -8.15
N HIS A 568 -3.83 -7.19 -8.81
CA HIS A 568 -3.91 -8.62 -8.54
C HIS A 568 -2.95 -9.11 -7.44
N ASN A 569 -2.10 -8.24 -6.91
CA ASN A 569 -1.12 -8.59 -5.89
C ASN A 569 -1.74 -8.62 -4.48
N LEU A 570 -1.66 -9.79 -3.84
CA LEU A 570 -1.90 -9.96 -2.41
C LEU A 570 -0.70 -9.41 -1.65
N LEU A 571 -0.89 -8.25 -1.02
CA LEU A 571 0.15 -7.58 -0.27
C LEU A 571 -0.33 -7.32 1.15
N PRO A 572 0.58 -7.12 2.10
CA PRO A 572 0.24 -6.45 3.33
C PRO A 572 -0.28 -5.04 3.03
N ARG A 573 -1.34 -4.61 3.72
CA ARG A 573 -2.00 -3.31 3.49
C ARG A 573 -2.21 -2.56 4.78
N MET A 574 -2.18 -1.24 4.68
CA MET A 574 -2.61 -0.34 5.74
C MET A 574 -3.76 0.49 5.18
N GLY A 575 -4.92 0.46 5.83
CA GLY A 575 -6.10 1.20 5.40
C GLY A 575 -6.70 1.99 6.55
N VAL A 576 -7.38 3.09 6.23
CA VAL A 576 -8.12 3.89 7.19
C VAL A 576 -9.47 4.31 6.62
N GLY A 577 -10.51 4.32 7.44
CA GLY A 577 -11.85 4.72 7.04
C GLY A 577 -12.64 5.35 8.17
N ILE A 578 -13.72 6.05 7.81
CA ILE A 578 -14.70 6.63 8.74
C ILE A 578 -15.96 5.79 8.66
N ALA A 579 -16.32 5.15 9.77
CA ALA A 579 -17.55 4.38 9.92
C ALA A 579 -18.56 5.14 10.77
N ARG A 580 -19.84 4.87 10.55
CA ARG A 580 -20.91 5.27 11.49
C ARG A 580 -21.33 4.05 12.29
N CYS A 581 -21.29 4.16 13.60
CA CYS A 581 -21.75 3.10 14.47
C CYS A 581 -23.29 3.07 14.42
N GLY A 582 -23.89 1.98 13.91
CA GLY A 582 -25.34 1.86 13.80
C GLY A 582 -26.09 2.01 15.12
N ASP A 583 -25.47 1.58 16.23
CA ASP A 583 -26.09 1.58 17.56
C ASP A 583 -26.12 2.98 18.20
N THR A 584 -25.09 3.80 17.95
CA THR A 584 -24.92 5.12 18.60
C THR A 584 -25.10 6.30 17.65
N GLY A 585 -25.04 6.06 16.33
CA GLY A 585 -24.95 7.09 15.30
C GLY A 585 -23.59 7.79 15.23
N ASN A 586 -22.68 7.53 16.17
CA ASN A 586 -21.40 8.23 16.26
C ASN A 586 -20.43 7.81 15.15
N GLU A 587 -19.59 8.76 14.73
CA GLU A 587 -18.50 8.47 13.81
C GLU A 587 -17.34 7.79 14.53
N GLN A 588 -16.75 6.82 13.85
CA GLN A 588 -15.60 6.07 14.32
C GLN A 588 -14.54 6.07 13.24
N LEU A 589 -13.29 6.27 13.66
CA LEU A 589 -12.14 6.01 12.82
C LEU A 589 -11.81 4.52 12.89
N VAL A 590 -11.72 3.88 11.73
CA VAL A 590 -11.37 2.47 11.58
C VAL A 590 -10.03 2.38 10.88
N CYS A 591 -9.03 1.78 11.52
CA CYS A 591 -7.73 1.51 10.93
C CYS A 591 -7.53 0.00 10.79
N VAL A 592 -7.07 -0.47 9.62
CA VAL A 592 -6.83 -1.90 9.35
C VAL A 592 -5.38 -2.15 8.95
N ALA A 593 -4.70 -3.02 9.70
CA ALA A 593 -3.38 -3.53 9.33
C ALA A 593 -3.52 -4.99 8.89
N VAL A 594 -3.50 -5.19 7.58
CA VAL A 594 -3.63 -6.48 6.90
C VAL A 594 -2.25 -7.12 6.78
N ASP A 595 -2.00 -8.21 7.49
CA ASP A 595 -0.75 -8.96 7.31
C ASP A 595 -0.71 -9.68 5.95
N GLY A 596 0.49 -9.96 5.48
CA GLY A 596 0.72 -10.57 4.17
C GLY A 596 2.09 -11.22 4.08
N ARG A 597 2.30 -12.00 3.01
CA ARG A 597 3.56 -12.77 2.77
C ARG A 597 3.83 -13.87 3.81
N ASN A 598 2.80 -14.43 4.42
CA ASN A 598 2.90 -15.57 5.32
C ASN A 598 1.92 -16.65 4.87
N LEU A 599 2.43 -17.77 4.33
CA LEU A 599 1.59 -18.83 3.74
C LEU A 599 0.56 -19.38 4.72
N ASP A 600 1.00 -19.62 5.94
CA ASP A 600 0.23 -20.40 6.89
C ASP A 600 -0.83 -19.55 7.59
N ARG A 601 -0.67 -18.22 7.57
CA ARG A 601 -1.46 -17.31 8.43
C ARG A 601 -2.03 -16.07 7.73
N ALA A 602 -1.34 -15.51 6.74
CA ALA A 602 -1.74 -14.22 6.16
C ALA A 602 -1.13 -14.02 4.76
N LEU A 603 -1.92 -14.22 3.73
CA LEU A 603 -1.45 -14.03 2.35
C LEU A 603 -1.30 -12.55 1.98
N GLY A 604 -2.24 -11.73 2.44
CA GLY A 604 -2.38 -10.32 2.09
C GLY A 604 -3.71 -10.06 1.39
N LEU A 605 -3.95 -8.80 1.02
CA LEU A 605 -5.13 -8.41 0.23
C LEU A 605 -4.70 -7.59 -0.98
N THR A 606 -5.55 -7.61 -2.00
CA THR A 606 -5.55 -6.59 -3.05
C THR A 606 -6.02 -5.24 -2.48
N LEU A 607 -5.88 -4.15 -3.23
CA LEU A 607 -6.47 -2.86 -2.88
C LEU A 607 -7.98 -2.97 -2.86
N GLN A 608 -8.58 -3.61 -3.86
CA GLN A 608 -10.03 -3.85 -3.88
C GLN A 608 -10.46 -4.68 -2.67
N GLY A 609 -9.75 -5.75 -2.32
CA GLY A 609 -10.06 -6.54 -1.12
C GLY A 609 -9.95 -5.73 0.18
N THR A 610 -9.03 -4.76 0.25
CA THR A 610 -8.93 -3.84 1.39
C THR A 610 -10.07 -2.82 1.42
N SER A 611 -10.49 -2.33 0.26
CA SER A 611 -11.69 -1.50 0.09
C SER A 611 -12.93 -2.25 0.57
N ASP A 612 -13.14 -3.47 0.07
CA ASP A 612 -14.30 -4.31 0.41
C ASP A 612 -14.32 -4.65 1.91
N LEU A 613 -13.16 -4.92 2.51
CA LEU A 613 -13.01 -5.09 3.96
C LEU A 613 -13.44 -3.83 4.73
N LEU A 614 -12.95 -2.64 4.37
CA LEU A 614 -13.32 -1.40 5.07
C LEU A 614 -14.81 -1.09 4.92
N ARG A 615 -15.40 -1.39 3.76
CA ARG A 615 -16.85 -1.30 3.55
C ARG A 615 -17.62 -2.30 4.40
N ALA A 616 -17.16 -3.55 4.48
CA ALA A 616 -17.75 -4.58 5.34
C ALA A 616 -17.67 -4.20 6.83
N LEU A 617 -16.66 -3.43 7.22
CA LEU A 617 -16.54 -2.82 8.55
C LEU A 617 -17.46 -1.58 8.74
N GLY A 618 -18.30 -1.24 7.77
CA GLY A 618 -19.26 -0.13 7.86
C GLY A 618 -18.64 1.25 7.63
N CYS A 619 -17.46 1.34 7.00
CA CYS A 619 -16.92 2.62 6.59
C CYS A 619 -17.76 3.20 5.44
N THR A 620 -17.95 4.51 5.48
CA THR A 620 -18.61 5.34 4.44
C THR A 620 -17.60 6.10 3.58
N ARG A 621 -16.39 6.30 4.13
CA ARG A 621 -15.25 6.89 3.43
C ARG A 621 -14.00 6.12 3.81
N ALA A 622 -13.14 5.80 2.86
CA ALA A 622 -11.94 5.02 3.14
C ALA A 622 -10.81 5.31 2.16
N MET A 623 -9.58 5.20 2.64
CA MET A 623 -8.36 5.35 1.85
C MET A 623 -7.31 4.31 2.23
N ASN A 624 -6.40 4.07 1.29
CA ASN A 624 -5.18 3.32 1.53
C ASN A 624 -4.10 4.21 2.18
N LEU A 625 -3.18 3.60 2.95
CA LEU A 625 -1.94 4.18 3.48
C LEU A 625 -0.74 3.35 3.01
N ASP A 626 0.48 3.71 3.43
CA ASP A 626 1.65 2.93 3.03
C ASP A 626 1.62 1.52 3.64
N GLY A 627 1.65 0.53 2.75
CA GLY A 627 1.46 -0.88 3.06
C GLY A 627 2.76 -1.68 2.98
N GLY A 628 2.66 -2.90 2.47
CA GLY A 628 3.79 -3.78 2.24
C GLY A 628 4.63 -4.00 3.50
N SER A 629 5.92 -3.71 3.40
CA SER A 629 6.85 -3.83 4.53
C SER A 629 6.79 -2.67 5.53
N SER A 630 6.18 -1.54 5.15
CA SER A 630 6.02 -0.35 6.00
C SER A 630 4.82 -0.48 6.94
N LYS A 631 3.84 -1.32 6.58
CA LYS A 631 2.63 -1.58 7.37
C LYS A 631 2.97 -1.98 8.80
N ARG A 632 2.63 -1.11 9.76
CA ARG A 632 2.78 -1.36 11.19
C ARG A 632 1.59 -0.84 11.97
N MET A 633 1.19 -1.60 12.99
CA MET A 633 0.21 -1.19 14.00
C MET A 633 0.73 -1.53 15.39
N VAL A 634 0.66 -0.56 16.29
CA VAL A 634 1.02 -0.66 17.69
C VAL A 634 -0.19 -0.28 18.53
N VAL A 635 -0.44 -1.03 19.59
CA VAL A 635 -1.49 -0.73 20.58
C VAL A 635 -0.91 -0.76 21.99
N TRP A 636 -1.47 0.07 22.86
CA TRP A 636 -1.26 0.00 24.30
C TRP A 636 -2.00 -1.19 24.87
N ASP A 637 -1.28 -2.08 25.57
CA ASP A 637 -1.88 -3.18 26.31
C ASP A 637 -2.05 -2.79 27.78
N PRO A 638 -3.30 -2.61 28.26
CA PRO A 638 -3.56 -2.21 29.64
C PRO A 638 -3.13 -3.26 30.67
N LYS A 639 -3.01 -4.54 30.29
CA LYS A 639 -2.60 -5.61 31.21
C LYS A 639 -1.10 -5.57 31.50
N SER A 640 -0.30 -5.38 30.46
CA SER A 640 1.17 -5.29 30.60
C SER A 640 1.67 -3.88 30.87
N GLY A 641 0.86 -2.85 30.61
CA GLY A 641 1.27 -1.45 30.71
C GLY A 641 2.36 -1.10 29.69
N ARG A 642 2.30 -1.71 28.49
CA ARG A 642 3.30 -1.54 27.43
C ARG A 642 2.66 -1.43 26.05
N HIS A 643 3.36 -0.76 25.14
CA HIS A 643 3.04 -0.76 23.71
C HIS A 643 3.49 -2.06 23.05
N ARG A 644 2.59 -2.71 22.32
CA ARG A 644 2.83 -3.96 21.60
C ARG A 644 2.58 -3.79 20.11
N VAL A 645 3.49 -4.31 19.28
CA VAL A 645 3.25 -4.48 17.85
C VAL A 645 2.29 -5.65 17.67
N VAL A 646 1.13 -5.41 17.07
CA VAL A 646 0.06 -6.43 16.94
C VAL A 646 0.03 -7.14 15.59
N CYS A 647 0.70 -6.55 14.61
CA CYS A 647 0.78 -7.09 13.25
C CYS A 647 2.08 -7.88 13.04
N LEU A 648 2.06 -8.85 12.14
CA LEU A 648 3.22 -9.66 11.79
C LEU A 648 4.29 -8.84 11.06
N SER A 649 5.55 -9.30 11.10
CA SER A 649 6.56 -8.79 10.19
C SER A 649 6.29 -9.24 8.77
N THR A 650 6.34 -8.31 7.81
CA THR A 650 5.95 -8.52 6.41
C THR A 650 7.09 -8.24 5.43
N THR A 651 8.32 -8.18 5.96
CA THR A 651 9.55 -7.92 5.19
C THR A 651 10.00 -9.13 4.40
N GLU A 652 9.76 -10.34 4.89
CA GLU A 652 10.20 -11.59 4.24
C GLU A 652 9.01 -12.54 4.06
N ILE A 653 9.10 -13.39 3.04
CA ILE A 653 8.12 -14.45 2.80
C ILE A 653 8.44 -15.58 3.77
N LYS A 654 7.50 -15.94 4.64
CA LYS A 654 7.65 -17.08 5.55
C LYS A 654 6.92 -18.29 4.99
N ALA A 655 7.63 -19.41 4.93
CA ALA A 655 7.07 -20.70 4.60
C ALA A 655 7.54 -21.76 5.62
N GLY A 656 6.60 -22.36 6.34
CA GLY A 656 6.68 -23.77 6.72
C GLY A 656 7.71 -24.22 7.77
N VAL A 657 8.39 -23.35 8.51
CA VAL A 657 9.15 -23.79 9.71
C VAL A 657 8.26 -23.65 10.94
N ALA A 658 7.25 -24.52 11.04
CA ALA A 658 6.34 -24.58 12.19
C ALA A 658 6.98 -25.21 13.45
N GLY A 659 8.30 -25.23 13.56
CA GLY A 659 9.00 -25.85 14.67
C GLY A 659 10.34 -25.19 14.92
N ASP A 660 10.38 -24.26 15.88
CA ASP A 660 11.01 -24.51 17.19
C ASP A 660 10.99 -23.23 18.06
N ASP A 661 9.81 -22.62 18.29
CA ASP A 661 9.63 -21.46 19.20
C ASP A 661 9.81 -21.85 20.69
N ARG A 662 10.51 -22.95 21.00
CA ARG A 662 10.60 -23.49 22.37
C ARG A 662 11.70 -22.86 23.22
N ASP A 663 12.60 -22.08 22.63
CA ASP A 663 13.60 -21.32 23.38
C ASP A 663 13.15 -19.85 23.46
N GLY A 664 12.60 -19.46 24.61
CA GLY A 664 11.91 -18.20 24.90
C GLY A 664 12.76 -16.91 24.85
N GLU A 665 13.72 -16.82 23.93
CA GLU A 665 14.39 -15.58 23.59
C GLU A 665 13.65 -14.96 22.40
N GLU A 666 12.82 -13.95 22.72
CA GLU A 666 12.03 -13.17 21.76
C GLU A 666 12.99 -12.47 20.77
N THR A 667 13.44 -13.19 19.74
CA THR A 667 14.25 -12.60 18.67
C THR A 667 13.37 -11.59 17.96
N VAL A 668 13.62 -10.30 18.24
CA VAL A 668 12.86 -9.21 17.65
C VAL A 668 13.10 -9.26 16.16
N GLU A 669 12.13 -9.77 15.41
CA GLU A 669 12.23 -9.78 13.95
C GLU A 669 12.48 -8.36 13.47
N PRO A 670 13.51 -8.14 12.63
CA PRO A 670 13.85 -6.81 12.18
C PRO A 670 12.64 -6.20 11.47
N SER A 671 12.04 -5.21 12.13
CA SER A 671 10.94 -4.44 11.57
C SER A 671 11.53 -3.30 10.73
N ARG A 672 10.88 -2.97 9.61
CA ARG A 672 11.35 -1.82 8.83
C ARG A 672 11.09 -0.53 9.60
N PRO A 673 12.04 0.43 9.52
CA PRO A 673 11.82 1.82 9.91
C PRO A 673 10.53 2.38 9.32
N VAL A 674 9.77 3.11 10.12
CA VAL A 674 8.71 4.01 9.65
C VAL A 674 9.25 5.44 9.62
N TYR A 675 9.02 6.16 8.51
CA TYR A 675 9.46 7.55 8.36
C TYR A 675 8.34 8.57 8.54
N SER A 676 7.10 8.09 8.61
CA SER A 676 5.97 8.87 9.08
C SER A 676 5.01 7.97 9.85
N ALA A 677 4.27 8.55 10.79
CA ALA A 677 3.34 7.81 11.64
C ALA A 677 2.10 8.64 11.96
N ILE A 678 0.99 7.94 12.24
CA ILE A 678 -0.21 8.52 12.82
C ILE A 678 -0.37 7.96 14.22
N LEU A 679 -0.34 8.83 15.21
CA LEU A 679 -0.45 8.50 16.63
C LEU A 679 -1.82 8.94 17.13
N PHE A 680 -2.49 8.07 17.88
CA PHE A 680 -3.79 8.34 18.45
C PHE A 680 -3.69 8.46 19.96
N LEU A 681 -3.93 9.67 20.45
CA LEU A 681 -3.76 10.07 21.83
C LEU A 681 -5.12 10.18 22.52
N PRO A 682 -5.19 9.92 23.84
CA PRO A 682 -6.38 10.25 24.59
C PRO A 682 -6.62 11.77 24.56
N GLY A 683 -7.88 12.19 24.67
CA GLY A 683 -8.23 13.60 24.79
C GLY A 683 -7.60 14.25 26.02
N GLU A 684 -7.27 15.54 25.90
CA GLU A 684 -6.91 16.34 27.07
C GLU A 684 -8.16 16.42 27.97
N ARG A 685 -8.00 16.01 29.24
CA ARG A 685 -9.07 16.05 30.24
C ARG A 685 -9.31 17.44 30.77
#